data_AF-A0A143XTI3-F1
#
_entry.id   AF-A0A143XTI3-F1
#
_cell.length_a   1.000
_cell.length_b   1.000
_cell.length_c   1.000
_cell.angle_alpha   90.00
_cell.angle_beta   90.00
_cell.angle_gamma   90.00
#
_symmetry.space_group_name_H-M   'P 1'
#
loop_
_entity.id
_entity.type
_entity.pdbx_description
1 polymer ?
#
loop_
_entity_poly.entity_id
_entity_poly.type
_entity_poly.pdbx_seq_one_letter_code
_entity_poly.pdbx_strand_id
1 'polypeptide(L)'
;MKKIFFLVSAAGCVALNACSTDPVGELEPTVPEPLGTHTLTARTPRTAETRTHLGPQEGAFSPVLWSTDDRIAVVTDRGSLCQYVLTGGENTEDGTFTVSGTPTAEGASSLEAYYPYSAYSAGKLTIPGAQTYAEGSFSPETNPMYARTTGDEIGTLEFTHVAGVINIRLTDDGTGRKVKSIRLVSTDKTLSGAGTLAEGPDGGRIIVFDGGGNEAMQHVDEAGAPAASDAQSGSEITLTCPEPVTLDAETPTDFLFVVPAQTYPAGTLSFRITDDADQTVTKALSKQLVVGRAKIVDFTAIAIPKVVVAGSADDVSDAIKKAASSPEEAPEVVQVGSKVESDAEVTIPKAFAESAALTVEVPQVAANAQLTFKESSAADETAALPERVSIVTDTETAKRLVIDMPNTTVTVNGKYTEMTASTAENTLYVEENAEVGKLTLKKGNAKIYGTVREIVRESGYDGRIVGCIGTQAGLERILAQQEQFDCIVIEKDVTGLDGKGGTLSKPLEIAADAEVANLTIAPTSEAEATHPIVVSGDGVKALFDNVLLVCNTAKSYGISCTGADPDITLRNSEIKALGTDCRGVSVLNNDLTSTESRITIDGTSIHSNETAIGSRDYTEEEIAYFKSRVKDGNYYPRGIAVGNNGGTVRIDIRNGSAVEGFFYAVNIAGITTPVIVNAENSRLDGRAALNVHGKECVFDIEGSELIGRNYFTGPTEDFAAIVLDSAVATAGSNAVTVTDSEIRSYNSPQTATNHQFSADLRSKNNTLRLLGATKLVEANTPQPARMNFLVMNRDDSNTVEVAPSVTVEGREGAHALPVTLWDGATVTEPMSGTVRNDGTEWFCYEIYEASDLAWIAREANAGRLAEGAGVLFCNDIDLGNHEWTPIGYTSLTNPNDTEANYTAKGHLFSGCVFGNGHTVRNVRIDLTTPARGLFGQVYGTDDKPAAIDDLHVENVAIEGEGKWTGGLAGYVRNVSRISNCSIKEVAIACGEGANTYGSGGLFGYFGNNSGEVLIEKCSSENVAFTGKSGWNNGGLIGKFYSGKTVKVTIRDCQPSKGYFRTVFAKGQTIGGITPYYAPDGYNNSWFIGNITNTKGFDLVIERIADNSANWTETDAATGAELTQEALSAFYKAPYISIYDNYKNTAVGTDSGTITIDGVRVHPAAAE
;
A
#
# COMPACT_ATOMS: atom_id res chain seq x y z
N MET A 1 71.26 38.00 -27.11
CA MET A 1 72.50 37.81 -27.92
C MET A 1 72.14 36.77 -28.99
N LYS A 2 72.48 36.81 -30.29
CA LYS A 2 73.29 37.70 -31.19
C LYS A 2 72.35 38.17 -32.35
N LYS A 3 72.45 39.37 -32.95
CA LYS A 3 73.32 39.81 -34.09
C LYS A 3 73.29 38.84 -35.30
N ILE A 4 73.21 39.21 -36.59
CA ILE A 4 73.10 40.48 -37.39
C ILE A 4 72.68 40.07 -38.84
N PHE A 5 72.16 40.83 -39.84
CA PHE A 5 72.26 42.22 -40.38
C PHE A 5 70.86 42.97 -40.32
N PHE A 6 70.47 44.10 -40.95
CA PHE A 6 70.87 44.95 -42.13
C PHE A 6 70.51 44.35 -43.54
N LEU A 7 70.12 45.06 -44.62
CA LEU A 7 69.67 46.46 -44.91
C LEU A 7 68.88 46.41 -46.28
N VAL A 8 67.94 47.30 -46.67
CA VAL A 8 68.09 48.63 -47.35
C VAL A 8 66.69 49.31 -47.54
N SER A 9 66.67 50.66 -47.60
CA SER A 9 65.60 51.67 -47.88
C SER A 9 64.67 51.44 -49.10
N ALA A 10 63.58 52.19 -49.43
CA ALA A 10 62.94 53.48 -49.01
C ALA A 10 61.52 53.62 -49.69
N ALA A 11 60.67 54.66 -49.57
CA ALA A 11 60.30 55.62 -48.50
C ALA A 11 59.25 56.67 -49.02
N GLY A 12 58.32 57.16 -48.17
CA GLY A 12 57.33 58.25 -48.46
C GLY A 12 55.98 57.80 -49.04
N CYS A 13 54.84 58.52 -48.97
CA CYS A 13 54.45 59.78 -48.29
C CYS A 13 52.89 59.78 -48.11
N VAL A 14 52.30 60.03 -46.94
CA VAL A 14 51.92 61.34 -46.31
C VAL A 14 50.65 62.02 -46.89
N ALA A 15 49.65 62.27 -46.01
CA ALA A 15 48.53 63.25 -46.10
C ALA A 15 47.39 63.01 -47.13
N LEU A 16 46.14 63.50 -46.97
CA LEU A 16 45.37 64.06 -45.82
C LEU A 16 43.85 64.12 -46.16
N ASN A 17 42.99 64.14 -45.14
CA ASN A 17 41.64 64.74 -45.07
C ASN A 17 40.42 64.20 -45.85
N ALA A 18 39.28 64.42 -45.18
CA ALA A 18 37.92 64.69 -45.68
C ALA A 18 37.01 63.52 -46.09
N CYS A 19 35.73 63.67 -45.71
CA CYS A 19 34.62 62.78 -46.05
C CYS A 19 34.04 63.13 -47.42
N SER A 20 33.48 62.12 -48.11
CA SER A 20 32.36 62.33 -49.03
C SER A 20 31.47 61.09 -49.04
N THR A 21 30.24 61.24 -48.57
CA THR A 21 29.12 60.42 -49.04
C THR A 21 28.85 60.77 -50.50
N ASP A 22 28.74 59.77 -51.37
CA ASP A 22 27.73 59.75 -52.43
C ASP A 22 27.63 58.32 -53.02
N PRO A 23 26.46 57.94 -53.59
CA PRO A 23 26.15 56.55 -53.86
C PRO A 23 26.79 56.03 -55.15
N VAL A 24 27.49 54.90 -55.05
CA VAL A 24 27.58 53.96 -56.18
C VAL A 24 26.26 53.21 -56.18
N GLY A 25 25.39 53.53 -57.15
CA GLY A 25 24.03 52.98 -57.22
C GLY A 25 24.01 51.47 -57.40
N GLU A 26 22.84 50.88 -57.16
CA GLU A 26 22.56 49.45 -57.27
C GLU A 26 22.95 48.92 -58.66
N LEU A 27 24.11 48.26 -58.72
CA LEU A 27 24.26 47.14 -59.64
C LEU A 27 23.50 45.98 -59.02
N GLU A 28 22.26 45.77 -59.47
CA GLU A 28 21.55 44.51 -59.22
C GLU A 28 22.52 43.34 -59.49
N PRO A 29 22.65 42.37 -58.56
CA PRO A 29 23.53 41.22 -58.75
C PRO A 29 22.96 40.38 -59.88
N THR A 30 23.45 40.62 -61.10
CA THR A 30 22.93 40.04 -62.34
C THR A 30 22.98 38.53 -62.25
N VAL A 31 21.81 37.91 -62.25
CA VAL A 31 21.64 36.45 -62.13
C VAL A 31 22.46 35.79 -63.24
N PRO A 32 23.42 34.91 -62.92
CA PRO A 32 24.13 34.14 -63.93
C PRO A 32 23.13 33.17 -64.58
N GLU A 33 22.73 33.44 -65.82
CA GLU A 33 21.85 32.53 -66.56
C GLU A 33 22.48 31.13 -66.67
N PRO A 34 21.69 30.04 -66.58
CA PRO A 34 22.20 28.68 -66.64
C PRO A 34 22.84 28.38 -68.00
N LEU A 35 24.18 28.31 -68.03
CA LEU A 35 25.00 28.18 -69.24
C LEU A 35 25.22 26.73 -69.73
N GLY A 36 24.55 25.73 -69.14
CA GLY A 36 24.82 24.31 -69.41
C GLY A 36 23.57 23.41 -69.36
N THR A 37 23.68 22.24 -69.99
CA THR A 37 22.58 21.26 -70.13
C THR A 37 22.51 20.21 -69.02
N HIS A 38 23.36 20.30 -68.00
CA HIS A 38 23.39 19.32 -66.90
C HIS A 38 22.42 19.72 -65.79
N THR A 39 21.39 18.89 -65.60
CA THR A 39 20.43 19.00 -64.49
C THR A 39 20.74 17.99 -63.38
N LEU A 40 20.18 18.23 -62.21
CA LEU A 40 20.05 17.30 -61.08
C LEU A 40 18.61 17.41 -60.57
N THR A 41 18.01 16.32 -60.12
CA THR A 41 16.77 16.36 -59.35
C THR A 41 17.11 16.34 -57.86
N ALA A 42 16.35 17.08 -57.06
CA ALA A 42 16.53 17.13 -55.62
C ALA A 42 15.18 17.03 -54.90
N ARG A 43 15.07 16.05 -54.01
CA ARG A 43 13.92 15.87 -53.12
C ARG A 43 14.25 16.46 -51.75
N THR A 44 13.35 17.27 -51.22
CA THR A 44 13.44 17.78 -49.85
C THR A 44 13.14 16.69 -48.79
N PRO A 45 13.56 16.86 -47.52
CA PRO A 45 13.31 15.86 -46.49
C PRO A 45 11.82 15.70 -46.18
N ARG A 46 11.27 14.47 -46.29
CA ARG A 46 9.91 14.16 -45.80
C ARG A 46 9.87 13.93 -44.30
N THR A 47 10.06 15.02 -43.55
CA THR A 47 10.01 15.06 -42.08
C THR A 47 8.94 16.04 -41.62
N ALA A 48 8.15 15.67 -40.61
CA ALA A 48 6.97 16.43 -40.21
C ALA A 48 7.26 17.80 -39.55
N GLU A 49 8.51 18.06 -39.16
CA GLU A 49 8.82 19.00 -38.09
C GLU A 49 9.95 20.00 -38.42
N THR A 50 10.49 20.11 -39.64
CA THR A 50 11.39 21.22 -40.07
C THR A 50 11.32 21.42 -41.59
N ARG A 51 11.74 22.59 -42.11
CA ARG A 51 11.70 22.97 -43.54
C ARG A 51 12.88 23.82 -44.03
N THR A 52 12.76 24.49 -45.18
CA THR A 52 13.69 25.49 -45.78
C THR A 52 13.06 26.90 -45.74
N HIS A 53 11.77 26.97 -46.04
CA HIS A 53 10.78 27.98 -45.62
C HIS A 53 9.47 27.22 -45.27
N LEU A 54 8.54 27.78 -44.50
CA LEU A 54 7.25 27.18 -44.10
C LEU A 54 6.08 27.50 -45.07
N GLY A 55 4.93 26.87 -44.87
CA GLY A 55 3.82 26.82 -45.84
C GLY A 55 2.72 25.85 -45.38
N PRO A 56 1.62 25.68 -46.14
CA PRO A 56 0.35 25.16 -45.63
C PRO A 56 0.45 23.77 -45.00
N GLN A 57 -0.15 23.64 -43.82
CA GLN A 57 -0.18 22.41 -43.02
C GLN A 57 -1.19 21.41 -43.61
N GLU A 58 -0.72 20.21 -43.93
CA GLU A 58 -1.52 19.07 -44.37
C GLU A 58 -1.65 18.04 -43.23
N GLY A 59 -2.58 18.31 -42.31
CA GLY A 59 -2.83 17.44 -41.14
C GLY A 59 -1.73 17.58 -40.09
N ALA A 60 -0.96 16.53 -39.86
CA ALA A 60 0.14 16.50 -38.88
C ALA A 60 1.52 16.76 -39.52
N PHE A 61 1.56 17.40 -40.69
CA PHE A 61 2.73 17.52 -41.55
C PHE A 61 2.73 18.86 -42.29
N SER A 62 3.92 19.47 -42.42
CA SER A 62 4.14 20.65 -43.24
C SER A 62 5.26 20.34 -44.25
N PRO A 63 4.97 20.19 -45.56
CA PRO A 63 5.93 19.68 -46.54
C PRO A 63 7.09 20.64 -46.78
N VAL A 64 8.33 20.18 -46.77
CA VAL A 64 9.49 21.04 -47.11
C VAL A 64 9.44 21.40 -48.60
N LEU A 65 9.40 22.70 -48.95
CA LEU A 65 9.28 23.16 -50.34
C LEU A 65 10.52 23.92 -50.80
N TRP A 66 10.89 23.80 -52.08
CA TRP A 66 11.92 24.66 -52.69
C TRP A 66 11.38 26.07 -52.97
N SER A 67 12.16 27.11 -52.69
CA SER A 67 11.91 28.51 -53.04
C SER A 67 12.43 28.84 -54.43
N THR A 68 11.85 29.85 -55.09
CA THR A 68 12.44 30.46 -56.30
C THR A 68 13.89 30.89 -56.03
N ASP A 69 14.77 30.73 -57.02
CA ASP A 69 16.20 31.04 -56.96
C ASP A 69 17.05 30.24 -55.94
N ASP A 70 16.48 29.22 -55.27
CA ASP A 70 17.19 28.31 -54.35
C ASP A 70 18.46 27.73 -54.99
N ARG A 71 19.52 27.57 -54.20
CA ARG A 71 20.84 27.13 -54.68
C ARG A 71 21.42 26.02 -53.84
N ILE A 72 22.04 25.04 -54.50
CA ILE A 72 22.77 23.94 -53.86
C ILE A 72 24.24 23.96 -54.28
N ALA A 73 25.11 23.71 -53.31
CA ALA A 73 26.54 23.45 -53.50
C ALA A 73 26.73 21.95 -53.67
N VAL A 74 27.29 21.51 -54.80
CA VAL A 74 27.50 20.09 -55.11
C VAL A 74 29.01 19.83 -55.22
N VAL A 75 29.53 18.98 -54.35
CA VAL A 75 30.92 18.53 -54.33
C VAL A 75 31.01 17.17 -55.03
N THR A 76 31.91 17.08 -55.99
CA THR A 76 32.18 15.84 -56.74
C THR A 76 33.25 14.97 -56.08
N ASP A 77 33.25 13.67 -56.41
CA ASP A 77 34.35 12.71 -56.18
C ASP A 77 35.76 13.25 -56.52
N ARG A 78 35.85 14.15 -57.50
CA ARG A 78 37.06 14.83 -57.97
C ARG A 78 37.42 16.09 -57.17
N GLY A 79 36.75 16.34 -56.04
CA GLY A 79 36.97 17.51 -55.17
C GLY A 79 36.57 18.84 -55.78
N SER A 80 35.84 18.83 -56.91
CA SER A 80 35.36 20.04 -57.57
C SER A 80 34.00 20.45 -57.01
N LEU A 81 33.89 21.73 -56.63
CA LEU A 81 32.64 22.38 -56.24
C LEU A 81 31.90 22.91 -57.47
N CYS A 82 30.63 22.55 -57.58
CA CYS A 82 29.70 22.98 -58.61
C CYS A 82 28.53 23.72 -57.95
N GLN A 83 28.08 24.83 -58.52
CA GLN A 83 26.84 25.49 -58.10
C GLN A 83 25.70 25.06 -59.03
N TYR A 84 24.56 24.71 -58.45
CA TYR A 84 23.31 24.52 -59.17
C TYR A 84 22.22 25.44 -58.59
N VAL A 85 21.32 25.91 -59.45
CA VAL A 85 20.21 26.82 -59.14
C VAL A 85 18.89 26.13 -59.52
N LEU A 86 17.84 26.33 -58.73
CA LEU A 86 16.51 25.81 -59.03
C LEU A 86 16.00 26.38 -60.37
N THR A 87 15.47 25.52 -61.21
CA THR A 87 14.98 25.85 -62.57
C THR A 87 13.58 25.28 -62.87
N GLY A 88 12.91 24.74 -61.85
CA GLY A 88 11.52 24.29 -61.89
C GLY A 88 11.21 23.38 -60.71
N GLY A 89 9.97 23.43 -60.22
CA GLY A 89 9.55 22.71 -59.00
C GLY A 89 9.50 23.60 -57.75
N GLU A 90 9.52 24.92 -57.95
CA GLU A 90 9.27 25.91 -56.93
C GLU A 90 7.92 25.68 -56.22
N ASN A 91 7.89 25.86 -54.91
CA ASN A 91 6.77 25.53 -54.03
C ASN A 91 6.39 24.03 -54.03
N THR A 92 7.33 23.13 -54.36
CA THR A 92 7.15 21.66 -54.26
C THR A 92 8.34 21.00 -53.53
N GLU A 93 8.18 19.74 -53.14
CA GLU A 93 9.27 18.92 -52.58
C GLU A 93 10.32 18.51 -53.64
N ASP A 94 9.99 18.56 -54.94
CA ASP A 94 10.73 17.94 -56.04
C ASP A 94 11.27 19.00 -57.00
N GLY A 95 12.50 19.44 -56.74
CA GLY A 95 13.17 20.51 -57.48
C GLY A 95 14.04 19.98 -58.62
N THR A 96 14.01 20.66 -59.76
CA THR A 96 14.95 20.45 -60.88
C THR A 96 15.99 21.56 -60.87
N PHE A 97 17.24 21.21 -60.57
CA PHE A 97 18.36 22.11 -60.40
C PHE A 97 19.28 22.07 -61.63
N THR A 98 19.63 23.22 -62.20
CA THR A 98 20.54 23.32 -63.36
C THR A 98 21.86 23.99 -62.96
N VAL A 99 22.98 23.54 -63.55
CA VAL A 99 24.32 24.07 -63.23
C VAL A 99 24.49 25.52 -63.71
N SER A 100 25.00 26.41 -62.85
CA SER A 100 25.20 27.84 -63.18
C SER A 100 26.54 28.17 -63.86
N GLY A 101 27.42 27.18 -64.04
CA GLY A 101 28.75 27.39 -64.63
C GLY A 101 29.56 26.11 -64.80
N THR A 102 30.89 26.25 -64.82
CA THR A 102 31.84 25.13 -64.77
C THR A 102 32.72 25.25 -63.52
N PRO A 103 33.17 24.13 -62.91
CA PRO A 103 32.97 22.72 -63.31
C PRO A 103 31.53 22.22 -63.13
N THR A 104 31.20 21.08 -63.76
CA THR A 104 29.90 20.41 -63.66
C THR A 104 30.04 19.06 -62.93
N ALA A 105 28.93 18.50 -62.45
CA ALA A 105 28.88 17.17 -61.84
C ALA A 105 29.07 16.01 -62.84
N GLU A 106 29.15 16.30 -64.14
CA GLU A 106 29.06 15.32 -65.22
C GLU A 106 30.16 14.26 -65.13
N GLY A 107 29.76 12.98 -65.18
CA GLY A 107 30.68 11.84 -65.09
C GLY A 107 31.36 11.65 -63.73
N ALA A 108 30.82 12.20 -62.64
CA ALA A 108 31.25 11.86 -61.28
C ALA A 108 30.77 10.45 -60.89
N SER A 109 31.47 9.81 -59.95
CA SER A 109 31.10 8.53 -59.32
C SER A 109 30.47 8.65 -57.93
N SER A 110 30.50 9.86 -57.35
CA SER A 110 29.71 10.25 -56.17
C SER A 110 29.52 11.76 -56.12
N LEU A 111 28.40 12.20 -55.56
CA LEU A 111 28.10 13.59 -55.27
C LEU A 111 27.72 13.76 -53.79
N GLU A 112 28.24 14.81 -53.15
CA GLU A 112 27.74 15.33 -51.88
C GLU A 112 27.15 16.71 -52.12
N ALA A 113 25.89 16.93 -51.74
CA ALA A 113 25.20 18.19 -51.98
C ALA A 113 24.76 18.84 -50.67
N TYR A 114 24.84 20.16 -50.66
CA TYR A 114 24.68 21.01 -49.50
C TYR A 114 23.71 22.14 -49.84
N TYR A 115 22.69 22.32 -49.01
CA TYR A 115 21.76 23.45 -49.06
C TYR A 115 21.87 24.23 -47.74
N PRO A 116 21.70 25.57 -47.76
CA PRO A 116 21.79 26.43 -48.94
C PRO A 116 23.22 26.50 -49.47
N TYR A 117 23.40 26.96 -50.70
CA TYR A 117 24.73 27.20 -51.28
C TYR A 117 25.56 28.17 -50.42
N SER A 118 24.94 29.19 -49.83
CA SER A 118 25.61 30.20 -48.98
C SER A 118 26.18 29.63 -47.68
N ALA A 119 25.56 28.60 -47.11
CA ALA A 119 26.02 27.98 -45.88
C ALA A 119 27.25 27.09 -46.09
N TYR A 120 27.52 26.64 -47.32
CA TYR A 120 28.63 25.75 -47.63
C TYR A 120 29.95 26.51 -47.82
N SER A 121 30.98 26.11 -47.07
CA SER A 121 32.34 26.59 -47.29
C SER A 121 33.38 25.51 -46.95
N ALA A 122 34.20 25.14 -47.93
CA ALA A 122 35.36 24.25 -47.77
C ALA A 122 35.11 22.96 -46.96
N GLY A 123 33.99 22.27 -47.19
CA GLY A 123 33.61 21.04 -46.49
C GLY A 123 32.83 21.24 -45.18
N LYS A 124 32.48 22.49 -44.84
CA LYS A 124 31.66 22.85 -43.68
C LYS A 124 30.29 23.39 -44.09
N LEU A 125 29.33 23.25 -43.19
CA LEU A 125 28.02 23.92 -43.24
C LEU A 125 27.93 24.96 -42.13
N THR A 126 27.25 26.07 -42.40
CA THR A 126 27.12 27.22 -41.51
C THR A 126 25.69 27.36 -41.01
N ILE A 127 25.49 27.47 -39.70
CA ILE A 127 24.24 27.98 -39.11
C ILE A 127 24.44 29.48 -38.86
N PRO A 128 23.64 30.36 -39.49
CA PRO A 128 23.86 31.80 -39.40
C PRO A 128 23.46 32.35 -38.02
N GLY A 129 24.32 33.19 -37.45
CA GLY A 129 24.09 33.89 -36.17
C GLY A 129 23.18 35.12 -36.29
N ALA A 130 22.91 35.58 -37.52
CA ALA A 130 21.85 36.52 -37.83
C ALA A 130 20.81 35.80 -38.69
N GLN A 131 19.57 35.77 -38.23
CA GLN A 131 18.42 35.18 -38.91
C GLN A 131 17.32 36.24 -39.02
N THR A 132 16.47 36.13 -40.04
CA THR A 132 15.39 37.09 -40.30
C THR A 132 14.05 36.44 -40.02
N TYR A 133 13.18 37.14 -39.28
CA TYR A 133 11.80 36.72 -39.06
C TYR A 133 11.05 36.60 -40.39
N ALA A 134 10.31 35.51 -40.55
CA ALA A 134 9.35 35.30 -41.62
C ALA A 134 8.04 34.80 -41.01
N GLU A 135 6.89 35.32 -41.46
CA GLU A 135 5.60 35.00 -40.84
C GLU A 135 5.30 33.50 -40.95
N GLY A 136 5.07 32.86 -39.79
CA GLY A 136 4.88 31.42 -39.69
C GLY A 136 6.07 30.58 -40.19
N SER A 137 7.29 31.14 -40.23
CA SER A 137 8.45 30.55 -40.91
C SER A 137 9.80 31.02 -40.33
N PHE A 138 10.88 30.43 -40.82
CA PHE A 138 12.20 31.06 -40.86
C PHE A 138 12.53 31.45 -42.31
N SER A 139 13.51 32.33 -42.51
CA SER A 139 13.95 32.75 -43.84
C SER A 139 14.54 31.58 -44.65
N PRO A 140 14.33 31.54 -45.99
CA PRO A 140 15.24 30.84 -46.90
C PRO A 140 16.71 31.18 -46.58
N GLU A 141 17.63 30.30 -46.96
CA GLU A 141 19.06 30.36 -46.61
C GLU A 141 19.41 30.15 -45.11
N THR A 142 18.46 29.85 -44.20
CA THR A 142 18.79 29.64 -42.76
C THR A 142 18.93 28.18 -42.31
N ASN A 143 18.17 27.23 -42.88
CA ASN A 143 18.21 25.82 -42.43
C ASN A 143 19.12 24.94 -43.31
N PRO A 144 20.28 24.47 -42.81
CA PRO A 144 21.19 23.65 -43.59
C PRO A 144 20.70 22.20 -43.77
N MET A 145 20.90 21.67 -44.97
CA MET A 145 20.58 20.30 -45.35
C MET A 145 21.73 19.65 -46.14
N TYR A 146 21.82 18.33 -46.08
CA TYR A 146 22.83 17.52 -46.76
C TYR A 146 22.19 16.33 -47.51
N ALA A 147 22.69 16.07 -48.72
CA ALA A 147 22.37 14.90 -49.53
C ALA A 147 23.66 14.22 -50.01
N ARG A 148 23.61 12.92 -50.28
CA ARG A 148 24.72 12.17 -50.90
C ARG A 148 24.20 11.06 -51.80
N THR A 149 24.79 10.94 -52.99
CA THR A 149 24.46 9.89 -53.97
C THR A 149 25.74 9.25 -54.54
N THR A 150 25.65 7.97 -54.90
CA THR A 150 26.76 7.12 -55.36
C THR A 150 26.25 6.06 -56.33
N GLY A 151 27.04 5.67 -57.34
CA GLY A 151 26.68 4.54 -58.22
C GLY A 151 25.58 4.88 -59.23
N ASP A 152 24.55 4.04 -59.32
CA ASP A 152 23.51 4.16 -60.36
C ASP A 152 22.49 5.30 -60.10
N GLU A 153 22.51 5.91 -58.92
CA GLU A 153 21.57 6.96 -58.48
C GLU A 153 22.09 8.40 -58.73
N ILE A 154 23.20 8.54 -59.45
CA ILE A 154 23.86 9.83 -59.71
C ILE A 154 23.00 10.65 -60.69
N GLY A 155 22.24 11.58 -60.13
CA GLY A 155 21.23 12.37 -60.83
C GLY A 155 20.12 12.83 -59.88
N THR A 156 19.85 12.06 -58.82
CA THR A 156 18.89 12.38 -57.76
C THR A 156 19.61 12.67 -56.44
N LEU A 157 19.15 13.70 -55.74
CA LEU A 157 19.65 14.12 -54.42
C LEU A 157 18.52 14.08 -53.39
N GLU A 158 18.56 13.13 -52.46
CA GLU A 158 17.64 13.12 -51.31
C GLU A 158 18.27 13.89 -50.15
N PHE A 159 17.72 15.07 -49.84
CA PHE A 159 18.21 15.91 -48.76
C PHE A 159 17.73 15.43 -47.39
N THR A 160 18.55 15.69 -46.37
CA THR A 160 18.29 15.45 -44.97
C THR A 160 18.65 16.69 -44.14
N HIS A 161 17.85 17.05 -43.14
CA HIS A 161 18.20 18.13 -42.22
C HIS A 161 19.34 17.70 -41.28
N VAL A 162 20.28 18.62 -41.06
CA VAL A 162 21.44 18.43 -40.17
C VAL A 162 21.41 19.37 -38.95
N ALA A 163 20.32 20.12 -38.80
CA ALA A 163 19.98 21.03 -37.73
C ALA A 163 18.55 20.73 -37.21
N GLY A 164 18.18 21.36 -36.10
CA GLY A 164 16.81 21.40 -35.59
C GLY A 164 16.29 22.84 -35.53
N VAL A 165 15.08 23.01 -35.01
CA VAL A 165 14.42 24.31 -34.90
C VAL A 165 13.81 24.47 -33.50
N ILE A 166 13.90 25.69 -32.97
CA ILE A 166 13.20 26.12 -31.75
C ILE A 166 12.11 27.10 -32.16
N ASN A 167 10.88 26.93 -31.68
CA ASN A 167 9.79 27.87 -31.90
C ASN A 167 9.35 28.50 -30.57
N ILE A 168 9.69 29.77 -30.34
CA ILE A 168 9.13 30.54 -29.21
C ILE A 168 7.85 31.24 -29.67
N ARG A 169 6.77 30.95 -28.95
CA ARG A 169 5.42 31.45 -29.26
C ARG A 169 5.08 32.59 -28.31
N LEU A 170 4.76 33.77 -28.83
CA LEU A 170 4.53 34.98 -28.03
C LEU A 170 3.11 35.52 -28.19
N THR A 171 2.53 36.04 -27.11
CA THR A 171 1.23 36.76 -27.12
C THR A 171 1.39 38.15 -26.51
N ASP A 172 0.52 39.06 -26.91
CA ASP A 172 0.41 40.38 -26.27
C ASP A 172 -0.18 40.25 -24.85
N ASP A 173 0.23 41.14 -23.94
CA ASP A 173 -0.32 41.27 -22.58
C ASP A 173 -1.51 42.28 -22.53
N GLY A 174 -1.97 42.74 -23.70
CA GLY A 174 -2.94 43.82 -23.86
C GLY A 174 -2.31 45.21 -24.00
N THR A 175 -0.97 45.33 -24.00
CA THR A 175 -0.28 46.63 -24.20
C THR A 175 -0.09 47.01 -25.67
N GLY A 176 -0.36 46.11 -26.62
CA GLY A 176 -0.19 46.34 -28.06
C GLY A 176 1.26 46.41 -28.50
N ARG A 177 2.15 45.69 -27.81
CA ARG A 177 3.60 45.69 -28.02
C ARG A 177 4.00 45.05 -29.34
N LYS A 178 5.18 45.45 -29.86
CA LYS A 178 5.76 44.85 -31.06
C LYS A 178 7.16 44.32 -30.81
N VAL A 179 7.45 43.13 -31.35
CA VAL A 179 8.77 42.52 -31.29
C VAL A 179 9.65 43.10 -32.41
N LYS A 180 10.78 43.70 -32.03
CA LYS A 180 11.80 44.25 -32.93
C LYS A 180 12.90 43.23 -33.24
N SER A 181 13.30 42.44 -32.24
CA SER A 181 14.17 41.28 -32.42
C SER A 181 14.08 40.33 -31.21
N ILE A 182 14.54 39.09 -31.41
CA ILE A 182 14.74 38.13 -30.31
C ILE A 182 16.14 37.53 -30.45
N ARG A 183 16.96 37.60 -29.39
CA ARG A 183 18.25 36.89 -29.34
C ARG A 183 18.10 35.60 -28.54
N LEU A 184 18.40 34.45 -29.15
CA LEU A 184 18.63 33.20 -28.42
C LEU A 184 20.10 33.14 -28.01
N VAL A 185 20.37 33.11 -26.71
CA VAL A 185 21.73 33.13 -26.14
C VAL A 185 21.99 31.84 -25.38
N SER A 186 23.14 31.20 -25.62
CA SER A 186 23.66 30.09 -24.81
C SER A 186 24.98 30.41 -24.12
N THR A 187 25.10 30.00 -22.87
CA THR A 187 26.32 30.15 -22.04
C THR A 187 27.22 28.90 -22.00
N ASP A 188 26.79 27.79 -22.62
CA ASP A 188 27.44 26.46 -22.52
C ASP A 188 27.64 25.76 -23.88
N LYS A 189 26.89 26.14 -24.92
CA LYS A 189 26.99 25.53 -26.26
C LYS A 189 27.03 26.57 -27.37
N THR A 190 27.77 26.27 -28.43
CA THR A 190 27.75 27.06 -29.66
C THR A 190 26.39 26.90 -30.34
N LEU A 191 25.78 28.02 -30.75
CA LEU A 191 24.52 28.07 -31.50
C LEU A 191 24.72 28.34 -32.99
N SER A 192 25.75 29.12 -33.35
CA SER A 192 25.98 29.62 -34.70
C SER A 192 27.45 29.53 -35.11
N GLY A 193 27.72 29.55 -36.42
CA GLY A 193 29.06 29.40 -37.00
C GLY A 193 29.15 28.27 -38.02
N ALA A 194 30.37 27.90 -38.42
CA ALA A 194 30.64 26.88 -39.44
C ALA A 194 31.20 25.59 -38.83
N GLY A 195 30.55 24.45 -39.10
CA GLY A 195 30.89 23.14 -38.55
C GLY A 195 30.97 22.03 -39.60
N THR A 196 31.54 20.90 -39.20
CA THR A 196 31.68 19.68 -40.01
C THR A 196 30.50 18.72 -39.75
N LEU A 197 30.25 17.79 -40.68
CA LEU A 197 29.13 16.84 -40.56
C LEU A 197 29.53 15.55 -39.84
N ALA A 198 29.13 15.42 -38.58
CA ALA A 198 29.29 14.22 -37.78
C ALA A 198 28.06 13.29 -37.86
N GLU A 199 28.20 12.08 -37.32
CA GLU A 199 27.08 11.14 -37.09
C GLU A 199 26.42 11.47 -35.75
N GLY A 200 25.09 11.60 -35.74
CA GLY A 200 24.29 12.00 -34.59
C GLY A 200 23.74 10.82 -33.78
N PRO A 201 23.09 11.08 -32.62
CA PRO A 201 22.58 10.05 -31.72
C PRO A 201 21.53 9.10 -32.34
N ASP A 202 20.94 9.48 -33.47
CA ASP A 202 19.93 8.71 -34.22
C ASP A 202 20.47 8.08 -35.51
N GLY A 203 21.79 8.11 -35.74
CA GLY A 203 22.46 7.58 -36.93
C GLY A 203 22.38 8.49 -38.17
N GLY A 204 21.73 9.65 -38.10
CA GLY A 204 21.77 10.65 -39.18
C GLY A 204 22.98 11.57 -39.11
N ARG A 205 23.04 12.56 -40.01
CA ARG A 205 24.08 13.61 -39.98
C ARG A 205 23.64 14.82 -39.16
N ILE A 206 24.57 15.40 -38.41
CA ILE A 206 24.42 16.66 -37.68
C ILE A 206 25.65 17.56 -37.87
N ILE A 207 25.46 18.88 -37.72
CA ILE A 207 26.59 19.84 -37.70
C ILE A 207 27.27 19.83 -36.32
N VAL A 208 28.59 19.70 -36.31
CA VAL A 208 29.45 19.83 -35.13
C VAL A 208 30.51 20.90 -35.40
N PHE A 209 30.65 21.87 -34.49
CA PHE A 209 31.59 22.97 -34.67
C PHE A 209 33.03 22.56 -34.31
N ASP A 210 34.00 23.06 -35.07
CA ASP A 210 35.42 22.75 -34.86
C ASP A 210 35.98 23.51 -33.64
N GLY A 211 35.85 22.91 -32.46
CA GLY A 211 36.35 23.49 -31.20
C GLY A 211 35.67 22.91 -29.98
N GLY A 212 36.07 21.69 -29.59
CA GLY A 212 35.54 21.01 -28.40
C GLY A 212 35.96 21.66 -27.08
N GLY A 213 35.31 22.77 -26.72
CA GLY A 213 35.46 23.46 -25.42
C GLY A 213 35.93 24.91 -25.55
N ASN A 214 35.04 25.84 -25.18
CA ASN A 214 35.20 27.23 -24.70
C ASN A 214 36.17 28.24 -25.38
N GLU A 215 37.17 27.87 -26.17
CA GLU A 215 38.23 28.80 -26.62
C GLU A 215 37.83 29.69 -27.82
N ALA A 216 36.63 29.52 -28.40
CA ALA A 216 36.19 30.21 -29.62
C ALA A 216 35.14 31.33 -29.41
N MET A 217 34.87 31.76 -28.17
CA MET A 217 33.91 32.84 -27.90
C MET A 217 34.56 34.22 -27.94
N GLN A 218 34.60 34.84 -29.13
CA GLN A 218 34.95 36.26 -29.31
C GLN A 218 33.94 36.95 -30.23
N HIS A 219 33.26 37.98 -29.72
CA HIS A 219 32.53 38.91 -30.57
C HIS A 219 33.50 39.80 -31.36
N VAL A 220 33.19 39.99 -32.63
CA VAL A 220 33.68 41.10 -33.46
C VAL A 220 32.48 41.88 -33.97
N ASP A 221 32.58 43.20 -33.98
CA ASP A 221 31.54 44.08 -34.50
C ASP A 221 31.54 44.16 -36.04
N GLU A 222 30.55 44.84 -36.62
CA GLU A 222 30.45 45.05 -38.08
C GLU A 222 31.61 45.87 -38.68
N ALA A 223 32.49 46.44 -37.84
CA ALA A 223 33.72 47.13 -38.26
C ALA A 223 34.98 46.26 -38.12
N GLY A 224 34.87 45.03 -37.61
CA GLY A 224 35.98 44.10 -37.41
C GLY A 224 36.87 44.42 -36.20
N ALA A 225 36.36 45.18 -35.22
CA ALA A 225 37.05 45.42 -33.96
C ALA A 225 36.56 44.44 -32.86
N PRO A 226 37.43 44.07 -31.91
CA PRO A 226 36.98 43.40 -30.68
C PRO A 226 36.18 44.41 -29.85
N ALA A 227 34.92 44.08 -29.55
CA ALA A 227 34.02 44.94 -28.79
C ALA A 227 34.56 45.24 -27.38
N ALA A 228 34.15 46.39 -26.81
CA ALA A 228 34.43 46.71 -25.41
C ALA A 228 33.74 45.70 -24.47
N SER A 229 34.31 45.51 -23.29
CA SER A 229 33.99 44.37 -22.42
C SER A 229 32.67 44.52 -21.65
N ASP A 230 31.56 44.08 -22.24
CA ASP A 230 30.37 43.66 -21.51
C ASP A 230 30.43 42.16 -21.19
N ALA A 231 30.12 41.79 -19.95
CA ALA A 231 30.53 40.53 -19.35
C ALA A 231 29.51 39.39 -19.53
N GLN A 232 29.37 38.86 -20.75
CA GLN A 232 28.82 37.51 -20.96
C GLN A 232 29.39 36.87 -22.24
N SER A 233 30.40 36.02 -22.08
CA SER A 233 30.88 35.15 -23.16
C SER A 233 29.86 34.02 -23.38
N GLY A 234 29.03 34.16 -24.41
CA GLY A 234 28.09 33.16 -24.88
C GLY A 234 28.12 33.07 -26.41
N SER A 235 27.41 32.09 -26.95
CA SER A 235 27.09 32.02 -28.38
C SER A 235 25.63 32.43 -28.57
N GLU A 236 25.33 33.23 -29.60
CA GLU A 236 23.97 33.71 -29.85
C GLU A 236 23.51 33.52 -31.30
N ILE A 237 22.19 33.59 -31.47
CA ILE A 237 21.50 33.83 -32.73
C ILE A 237 20.56 35.01 -32.51
N THR A 238 20.70 36.06 -33.32
CA THR A 238 19.73 37.17 -33.39
C THR A 238 18.70 36.87 -34.48
N LEU A 239 17.43 36.78 -34.11
CA LEU A 239 16.29 36.81 -35.03
C LEU A 239 15.78 38.25 -35.14
N THR A 240 16.02 38.91 -36.27
CA THR A 240 15.63 40.31 -36.51
C THR A 240 14.30 40.38 -37.25
N CYS A 241 13.40 41.26 -36.80
CA CYS A 241 12.15 41.57 -37.49
C CYS A 241 12.39 42.73 -38.49
N PRO A 242 12.16 42.55 -39.81
CA PRO A 242 12.37 43.63 -40.80
C PRO A 242 11.50 44.87 -40.55
N GLU A 243 10.29 44.64 -40.06
CA GLU A 243 9.37 45.62 -39.47
C GLU A 243 8.92 45.05 -38.11
N PRO A 244 8.73 45.85 -37.05
CA PRO A 244 8.36 45.32 -35.74
C PRO A 244 7.02 44.58 -35.74
N VAL A 245 7.04 43.32 -35.28
CA VAL A 245 5.91 42.39 -35.35
C VAL A 245 4.96 42.64 -34.19
N THR A 246 3.77 43.17 -34.50
CA THR A 246 2.66 43.28 -33.53
C THR A 246 2.22 41.91 -33.06
N LEU A 247 2.09 41.70 -31.75
CA LEU A 247 1.54 40.47 -31.17
C LEU A 247 0.01 40.56 -31.05
N ASP A 248 -0.64 39.40 -30.98
CA ASP A 248 -2.07 39.27 -30.68
C ASP A 248 -2.27 38.63 -29.29
N ALA A 249 -3.38 38.95 -28.62
CA ALA A 249 -3.67 38.50 -27.25
C ALA A 249 -4.38 37.13 -27.19
N GLU A 250 -5.09 36.72 -28.24
CA GLU A 250 -5.76 35.41 -28.33
C GLU A 250 -4.98 34.40 -29.19
N THR A 251 -4.14 34.89 -30.11
CA THR A 251 -3.45 34.11 -31.15
C THR A 251 -1.92 34.19 -30.97
N PRO A 252 -1.24 33.12 -30.50
CA PRO A 252 0.21 33.12 -30.37
C PRO A 252 0.94 33.33 -31.70
N THR A 253 1.88 34.26 -31.72
CA THR A 253 2.77 34.55 -32.85
C THR A 253 4.02 33.68 -32.76
N ASP A 254 4.36 32.98 -33.84
CA ASP A 254 5.46 32.01 -33.91
C ASP A 254 6.79 32.65 -34.34
N PHE A 255 7.85 32.48 -33.54
CA PHE A 255 9.21 32.96 -33.84
C PHE A 255 10.20 31.79 -33.86
N LEU A 256 10.63 31.42 -35.07
CA LEU A 256 11.43 30.22 -35.31
C LEU A 256 12.93 30.52 -35.43
N PHE A 257 13.75 29.74 -34.73
CA PHE A 257 15.21 29.76 -34.77
C PHE A 257 15.74 28.44 -35.31
N VAL A 258 16.58 28.47 -36.35
CA VAL A 258 17.37 27.29 -36.75
C VAL A 258 18.55 27.15 -35.80
N VAL A 259 18.71 25.98 -35.18
CA VAL A 259 19.72 25.71 -34.16
C VAL A 259 20.40 24.34 -34.34
N PRO A 260 21.60 24.14 -33.76
CA PRO A 260 22.26 22.83 -33.78
C PRO A 260 21.42 21.78 -33.04
N ALA A 261 21.42 20.56 -33.59
CA ALA A 261 20.78 19.40 -32.99
C ALA A 261 21.65 18.85 -31.84
N GLN A 262 21.39 19.29 -30.61
CA GLN A 262 22.13 18.94 -29.41
C GLN A 262 21.27 19.07 -28.15
N THR A 263 21.80 18.61 -27.00
CA THR A 263 21.20 18.80 -25.69
C THR A 263 21.80 20.01 -24.98
N TYR A 264 20.95 20.94 -24.55
CA TYR A 264 21.30 22.14 -23.80
C TYR A 264 20.92 21.93 -22.32
N PRO A 265 21.87 22.03 -21.36
CA PRO A 265 21.55 21.86 -19.94
C PRO A 265 20.60 22.94 -19.40
N ALA A 266 19.91 22.62 -18.30
CA ALA A 266 19.04 23.56 -17.61
C ALA A 266 19.79 24.85 -17.23
N GLY A 267 19.15 26.01 -17.41
CA GLY A 267 19.72 27.33 -17.11
C GLY A 267 20.72 27.87 -18.15
N THR A 268 21.09 27.09 -19.18
CA THR A 268 22.14 27.49 -20.15
C THR A 268 21.63 28.23 -21.39
N LEU A 269 20.30 28.29 -21.59
CA LEU A 269 19.66 29.01 -22.69
C LEU A 269 18.76 30.12 -22.17
N SER A 270 18.71 31.23 -22.91
CA SER A 270 17.73 32.30 -22.69
C SER A 270 17.33 32.99 -23.99
N PHE A 271 16.08 33.44 -24.05
CA PHE A 271 15.59 34.35 -25.09
C PHE A 271 15.63 35.79 -24.56
N ARG A 272 16.22 36.71 -25.32
CA ARG A 272 16.19 38.15 -25.07
C ARG A 272 15.29 38.82 -26.11
N ILE A 273 14.02 39.00 -25.74
CA ILE A 273 12.99 39.61 -26.59
C ILE A 273 13.15 41.13 -26.46
N THR A 274 13.36 41.82 -27.58
CA THR A 274 13.52 43.29 -27.63
C THR A 274 12.32 43.90 -28.34
N ASP A 275 11.64 44.87 -27.70
CA ASP A 275 10.44 45.52 -28.25
C ASP A 275 10.75 46.76 -29.12
N ASP A 276 9.74 47.36 -29.72
CA ASP A 276 9.87 48.56 -30.56
C ASP A 276 10.19 49.85 -29.78
N ALA A 277 10.21 49.79 -28.45
CA ALA A 277 10.75 50.82 -27.56
C ALA A 277 12.18 50.53 -27.08
N ASP A 278 12.86 49.53 -27.68
CA ASP A 278 14.19 49.03 -27.31
C ASP A 278 14.31 48.46 -25.88
N GLN A 279 13.18 48.11 -25.24
CA GLN A 279 13.17 47.42 -23.95
C GLN A 279 13.46 45.94 -24.18
N THR A 280 14.25 45.31 -23.29
CA THR A 280 14.63 43.89 -23.42
C THR A 280 14.15 43.06 -22.24
N VAL A 281 13.39 42.01 -22.52
CA VAL A 281 12.97 40.97 -21.55
C VAL A 281 13.84 39.72 -21.74
N THR A 282 14.43 39.21 -20.66
CA THR A 282 15.19 37.94 -20.69
C THR A 282 14.37 36.80 -20.10
N LYS A 283 14.03 35.80 -20.93
CA LYS A 283 13.38 34.55 -20.51
C LYS A 283 14.40 33.41 -20.52
N ALA A 284 14.95 33.07 -19.36
CA ALA A 284 15.82 31.91 -19.19
C ALA A 284 15.04 30.59 -19.19
N LEU A 285 15.64 29.53 -19.73
CA LEU A 285 15.06 28.19 -19.74
C LEU A 285 15.54 27.37 -18.54
N SER A 286 14.64 27.12 -17.59
CA SER A 286 14.92 26.43 -16.33
C SER A 286 14.97 24.89 -16.42
N LYS A 287 14.61 24.30 -17.56
CA LYS A 287 14.69 22.85 -17.83
C LYS A 287 15.70 22.56 -18.94
N GLN A 288 16.25 21.34 -18.96
CA GLN A 288 17.08 20.85 -20.06
C GLN A 288 16.27 20.85 -21.37
N LEU A 289 16.90 21.25 -22.48
CA LEU A 289 16.28 21.26 -23.80
C LEU A 289 17.02 20.28 -24.72
N VAL A 290 16.32 19.28 -25.25
CA VAL A 290 16.86 18.35 -26.25
C VAL A 290 16.31 18.76 -27.61
N VAL A 291 17.18 19.21 -28.52
CA VAL A 291 16.80 19.53 -29.89
C VAL A 291 17.31 18.43 -30.82
N GLY A 292 16.39 17.66 -31.41
CA GLY A 292 16.72 16.68 -32.44
C GLY A 292 16.99 17.33 -33.79
N ARG A 293 17.71 16.64 -34.68
CA ARG A 293 17.73 17.02 -36.10
C ARG A 293 16.35 16.77 -36.70
N ALA A 294 15.95 17.59 -37.67
CA ALA A 294 14.63 17.51 -38.29
C ALA A 294 13.43 17.62 -37.32
N LYS A 295 13.62 18.33 -36.19
CA LYS A 295 12.59 18.58 -35.16
C LYS A 295 12.39 20.07 -34.91
N ILE A 296 11.14 20.50 -34.77
CA ILE A 296 10.72 21.73 -34.09
C ILE A 296 10.52 21.37 -32.62
N VAL A 297 11.03 22.22 -31.73
CA VAL A 297 10.66 22.21 -30.32
C VAL A 297 9.79 23.44 -30.05
N ASP A 298 8.47 23.21 -30.01
CA ASP A 298 7.47 24.23 -29.68
C ASP A 298 7.47 24.54 -28.18
N PHE A 299 7.50 25.83 -27.85
CA PHE A 299 7.21 26.30 -26.51
C PHE A 299 5.72 26.65 -26.37
N THR A 300 5.16 26.45 -25.16
CA THR A 300 3.86 27.03 -24.81
C THR A 300 3.91 28.56 -24.96
N ALA A 301 2.80 29.18 -25.38
CA ALA A 301 2.72 30.62 -25.55
C ALA A 301 3.15 31.40 -24.29
N ILE A 302 3.97 32.43 -24.48
CA ILE A 302 4.51 33.30 -23.43
C ILE A 302 4.02 34.72 -23.68
N ALA A 303 3.21 35.26 -22.77
CA ALA A 303 2.94 36.70 -22.72
C ALA A 303 4.24 37.45 -22.38
N ILE A 304 4.51 38.56 -23.08
CA ILE A 304 5.63 39.43 -22.72
C ILE A 304 5.23 40.22 -21.46
N PRO A 305 5.91 40.07 -20.31
CA PRO A 305 5.53 40.75 -19.07
C PRO A 305 5.62 42.27 -19.21
N LYS A 306 4.71 42.99 -18.56
CA LYS A 306 4.75 44.46 -18.49
C LYS A 306 6.02 44.93 -17.77
N VAL A 307 6.94 45.55 -18.51
CA VAL A 307 8.24 46.01 -18.00
C VAL A 307 8.29 47.53 -17.91
N VAL A 308 8.89 48.05 -16.85
CA VAL A 308 9.08 49.49 -16.64
C VAL A 308 10.52 49.78 -16.23
N VAL A 309 11.15 50.79 -16.85
CA VAL A 309 12.48 51.25 -16.46
C VAL A 309 12.37 52.40 -15.43
N ALA A 310 12.95 52.20 -14.25
CA ALA A 310 13.17 53.24 -13.26
C ALA A 310 14.55 53.91 -13.50
N GLY A 311 14.67 55.23 -13.30
CA GLY A 311 15.95 55.93 -13.53
C GLY A 311 17.06 55.50 -12.57
N SER A 312 16.69 55.27 -11.32
CA SER A 312 17.51 54.78 -10.21
C SER A 312 16.69 53.85 -9.31
N ALA A 313 17.34 53.24 -8.31
CA ALA A 313 16.65 52.37 -7.35
C ALA A 313 15.59 53.12 -6.53
N ASP A 314 15.83 54.39 -6.21
CA ASP A 314 14.90 55.22 -5.44
C ASP A 314 13.65 55.60 -6.28
N ASP A 315 13.79 55.70 -7.61
CA ASP A 315 12.69 56.01 -8.54
C ASP A 315 11.67 54.87 -8.71
N VAL A 316 11.98 53.63 -8.27
CA VAL A 316 11.15 52.42 -8.51
C VAL A 316 9.71 52.62 -8.03
N SER A 317 9.52 53.23 -6.86
CA SER A 317 8.21 53.58 -6.29
C SER A 317 7.33 54.35 -7.29
N ASP A 318 7.92 55.34 -7.95
CA ASP A 318 7.19 56.30 -8.76
C ASP A 318 7.13 55.86 -10.24
N ALA A 319 8.07 55.03 -10.67
CA ALA A 319 7.98 54.25 -11.91
C ALA A 319 6.77 53.30 -11.88
N ILE A 320 6.57 52.55 -10.79
CA ILE A 320 5.42 51.65 -10.60
C ILE A 320 4.10 52.44 -10.62
N LYS A 321 3.97 53.48 -9.77
CA LYS A 321 2.74 54.32 -9.69
C LYS A 321 2.40 55.04 -11.00
N LYS A 322 3.40 55.32 -11.85
CA LYS A 322 3.20 55.95 -13.16
C LYS A 322 2.75 54.95 -14.23
N ALA A 323 3.06 53.67 -14.07
CA ALA A 323 2.74 52.61 -15.02
C ALA A 323 1.43 51.86 -14.70
N ALA A 324 1.00 51.86 -13.44
CA ALA A 324 -0.23 51.24 -12.97
C ALA A 324 -1.38 52.27 -12.93
N SER A 325 -2.25 52.29 -13.94
CA SER A 325 -3.47 53.12 -13.90
C SER A 325 -4.55 52.53 -12.98
N SER A 326 -4.47 51.21 -12.75
CA SER A 326 -5.27 50.43 -11.81
C SER A 326 -4.42 49.28 -11.23
N PRO A 327 -4.88 48.58 -10.17
CA PRO A 327 -4.15 47.46 -9.57
C PRO A 327 -3.84 46.28 -10.52
N GLU A 328 -4.67 46.10 -11.55
CA GLU A 328 -4.53 45.09 -12.61
C GLU A 328 -3.50 45.50 -13.68
N GLU A 329 -3.24 46.80 -13.83
CA GLU A 329 -2.23 47.35 -14.74
C GLU A 329 -0.82 47.42 -14.11
N ALA A 330 -0.59 46.81 -12.96
CA ALA A 330 0.71 46.86 -12.29
C ALA A 330 1.83 46.20 -13.13
N PRO A 331 3.07 46.73 -13.14
CA PRO A 331 4.16 46.12 -13.88
C PRO A 331 4.66 44.84 -13.20
N GLU A 332 4.83 43.77 -13.98
CA GLU A 332 5.42 42.51 -13.52
C GLU A 332 6.94 42.61 -13.33
N VAL A 333 7.62 43.47 -14.10
CA VAL A 333 9.08 43.67 -14.02
C VAL A 333 9.42 45.16 -13.95
N VAL A 334 10.28 45.53 -13.00
CA VAL A 334 10.92 46.85 -12.96
C VAL A 334 12.42 46.71 -13.09
N GLN A 335 12.98 47.31 -14.13
CA GLN A 335 14.42 47.39 -14.38
C GLN A 335 14.96 48.71 -13.85
N VAL A 336 16.02 48.68 -13.03
CA VAL A 336 16.73 49.89 -12.61
C VAL A 336 17.75 50.26 -13.67
N GLY A 337 17.53 51.35 -14.39
CA GLY A 337 18.34 51.78 -15.54
C GLY A 337 19.73 52.34 -15.22
N SER A 338 20.23 52.18 -13.99
CA SER A 338 21.55 52.64 -13.57
C SER A 338 22.16 51.77 -12.47
N LYS A 339 23.50 51.74 -12.41
CA LYS A 339 24.28 51.03 -11.39
C LYS A 339 24.15 51.71 -10.02
N VAL A 340 23.91 50.92 -8.98
CA VAL A 340 23.83 51.39 -7.58
C VAL A 340 25.24 51.57 -7.03
N GLU A 341 25.80 52.77 -7.16
CA GLU A 341 27.17 53.12 -6.72
C GLU A 341 27.29 53.47 -5.22
N SER A 342 26.17 53.73 -4.54
CA SER A 342 26.09 54.07 -3.12
C SER A 342 24.84 53.45 -2.47
N ASP A 343 24.69 53.59 -1.15
CA ASP A 343 23.51 53.11 -0.42
C ASP A 343 22.21 53.70 -1.02
N ALA A 344 21.19 52.86 -1.25
CA ALA A 344 19.95 53.20 -1.96
C ALA A 344 18.72 52.44 -1.43
N GLU A 345 17.50 52.92 -1.73
CA GLU A 345 16.25 52.45 -1.12
C GLU A 345 15.09 52.23 -2.12
N VAL A 346 14.86 50.98 -2.50
CA VAL A 346 13.69 50.55 -3.27
C VAL A 346 12.45 50.47 -2.35
N THR A 347 11.50 51.37 -2.57
CA THR A 347 10.17 51.30 -1.90
C THR A 347 9.13 50.68 -2.84
N ILE A 348 8.53 49.56 -2.42
CA ILE A 348 7.44 48.89 -3.13
C ILE A 348 6.11 49.54 -2.71
N PRO A 349 5.36 50.19 -3.62
CA PRO A 349 4.09 50.84 -3.30
C PRO A 349 2.95 49.82 -3.20
N LYS A 350 1.86 50.23 -2.54
CA LYS A 350 0.54 49.63 -2.78
C LYS A 350 0.06 50.11 -4.14
N ALA A 351 -0.02 49.19 -5.10
CA ALA A 351 -0.34 49.46 -6.50
C ALA A 351 -0.79 48.21 -7.27
N PHE A 352 -1.05 47.10 -6.58
CA PHE A 352 -1.14 45.76 -7.16
C PHE A 352 -2.46 45.06 -6.80
N ALA A 353 -2.90 44.11 -7.63
CA ALA A 353 -3.93 43.14 -7.26
C ALA A 353 -3.41 42.14 -6.19
N GLU A 354 -4.32 41.52 -5.42
CA GLU A 354 -3.97 40.74 -4.22
C GLU A 354 -3.01 39.56 -4.45
N SER A 355 -3.05 38.93 -5.63
CA SER A 355 -2.18 37.80 -6.01
C SER A 355 -1.12 38.16 -7.05
N ALA A 356 -0.74 39.43 -7.16
CA ALA A 356 0.24 39.88 -8.14
C ALA A 356 1.68 39.56 -7.69
N ALA A 357 2.54 39.24 -8.66
CA ALA A 357 3.98 39.10 -8.44
C ALA A 357 4.75 40.22 -9.17
N LEU A 358 5.85 40.66 -8.57
CA LEU A 358 6.76 41.67 -9.11
C LEU A 358 8.19 41.11 -9.15
N THR A 359 8.95 41.45 -10.18
CA THR A 359 10.40 41.26 -10.24
C THR A 359 11.08 42.62 -10.29
N VAL A 360 12.11 42.84 -9.49
CA VAL A 360 12.95 44.04 -9.54
C VAL A 360 14.35 43.62 -9.94
N GLU A 361 14.71 43.97 -11.17
CA GLU A 361 16.02 43.72 -11.77
C GLU A 361 16.91 44.94 -11.54
N VAL A 362 17.93 44.81 -10.70
CA VAL A 362 18.91 45.86 -10.41
C VAL A 362 20.25 45.42 -10.97
N PRO A 363 20.73 45.98 -12.10
CA PRO A 363 21.83 45.38 -12.87
C PRO A 363 23.07 45.20 -12.00
N GLN A 364 23.71 46.30 -11.59
CA GLN A 364 24.90 46.21 -10.73
C GLN A 364 24.73 47.01 -9.44
N VAL A 365 25.27 46.46 -8.36
CA VAL A 365 25.38 47.08 -7.04
C VAL A 365 26.85 47.07 -6.65
N ALA A 366 27.44 48.25 -6.39
CA ALA A 366 28.85 48.35 -6.06
C ALA A 366 29.18 47.59 -4.77
N ALA A 367 30.35 46.93 -4.74
CA ALA A 367 30.82 46.09 -3.62
C ALA A 367 30.99 46.80 -2.26
N ASN A 368 30.65 48.08 -2.14
CA ASN A 368 30.63 48.85 -0.89
C ASN A 368 29.24 49.42 -0.51
N ALA A 369 28.21 49.25 -1.36
CA ALA A 369 26.87 49.84 -1.19
C ALA A 369 25.89 48.89 -0.48
N GLN A 370 24.97 49.47 0.31
CA GLN A 370 23.80 48.79 0.85
C GLN A 370 22.56 49.04 -0.02
N LEU A 371 21.94 47.99 -0.53
CA LEU A 371 20.63 48.06 -1.19
C LEU A 371 19.54 47.70 -0.16
N THR A 372 18.52 48.55 -0.06
CA THR A 372 17.41 48.38 0.90
C THR A 372 16.10 48.25 0.14
N PHE A 373 15.34 47.17 0.37
CA PHE A 373 13.98 46.98 -0.11
C PHE A 373 13.01 47.11 1.06
N LYS A 374 11.94 47.89 0.89
CA LYS A 374 10.86 47.98 1.88
C LYS A 374 9.48 48.08 1.23
N GLU A 375 8.46 47.66 1.96
CA GLU A 375 7.06 47.87 1.59
C GLU A 375 6.56 49.26 2.04
N SER A 376 5.56 49.80 1.33
CA SER A 376 4.97 51.09 1.67
C SER A 376 4.01 51.00 2.85
N SER A 377 4.31 51.72 3.94
CA SER A 377 3.43 51.85 5.10
C SER A 377 2.23 52.79 4.88
N ALA A 378 1.89 53.14 3.63
CA ALA A 378 0.79 54.02 3.30
C ALA A 378 -0.57 53.32 3.50
N ALA A 379 -1.56 54.08 3.96
CA ALA A 379 -2.95 53.65 3.96
C ALA A 379 -3.55 53.90 2.58
N ASP A 380 -3.68 52.81 1.81
CA ASP A 380 -4.58 52.68 0.67
C ASP A 380 -5.45 51.45 0.94
N GLU A 381 -6.75 51.56 0.65
CA GLU A 381 -7.78 50.51 0.83
C GLU A 381 -8.20 49.90 -0.52
N THR A 382 -7.65 50.38 -1.64
CA THR A 382 -8.03 49.99 -3.02
C THR A 382 -6.91 49.31 -3.81
N ALA A 383 -5.68 49.31 -3.30
CA ALA A 383 -4.55 48.59 -3.89
C ALA A 383 -3.76 47.80 -2.85
N ALA A 384 -3.32 46.60 -3.20
CA ALA A 384 -2.49 45.75 -2.36
C ALA A 384 -0.99 46.01 -2.57
N LEU A 385 -0.18 45.48 -1.65
CA LEU A 385 1.20 45.10 -1.93
C LEU A 385 1.20 43.86 -2.84
N PRO A 386 2.24 43.62 -3.66
CA PRO A 386 2.34 42.36 -4.38
C PRO A 386 2.50 41.19 -3.38
N GLU A 387 1.89 40.05 -3.69
CA GLU A 387 2.02 38.82 -2.90
C GLU A 387 3.48 38.38 -2.81
N ARG A 388 4.21 38.50 -3.93
CA ARG A 388 5.63 38.13 -4.04
C ARG A 388 6.47 39.17 -4.81
N VAL A 389 7.65 39.48 -4.27
CA VAL A 389 8.70 40.26 -4.95
C VAL A 389 9.93 39.38 -5.18
N SER A 390 10.46 39.38 -6.40
CA SER A 390 11.71 38.73 -6.77
C SER A 390 12.80 39.78 -6.95
N ILE A 391 13.83 39.75 -6.11
CA ILE A 391 15.00 40.65 -6.16
C ILE A 391 16.09 39.95 -6.98
N VAL A 392 16.52 40.57 -8.08
CA VAL A 392 17.55 40.03 -8.98
C VAL A 392 18.68 41.06 -9.14
N THR A 393 19.93 40.61 -8.95
CA THR A 393 21.15 41.41 -9.22
C THR A 393 22.17 40.64 -10.06
N ASP A 394 22.96 41.34 -10.89
CA ASP A 394 24.07 40.73 -11.62
C ASP A 394 25.19 40.25 -10.68
N THR A 395 26.12 39.48 -11.23
CA THR A 395 27.01 38.57 -10.49
C THR A 395 28.13 39.22 -9.65
N GLU A 396 28.22 40.55 -9.56
CA GLU A 396 29.16 41.20 -8.62
C GLU A 396 28.67 41.07 -7.16
N THR A 397 29.62 40.97 -6.22
CA THR A 397 29.27 40.79 -4.81
C THR A 397 28.98 42.14 -4.15
N ALA A 398 27.70 42.44 -3.95
CA ALA A 398 27.25 43.60 -3.19
C ALA A 398 27.67 43.49 -1.71
N LYS A 399 27.82 44.64 -1.04
CA LYS A 399 28.16 44.65 0.38
C LYS A 399 27.00 44.14 1.23
N ARG A 400 25.81 44.74 1.11
CA ARG A 400 24.68 44.38 1.96
C ARG A 400 23.32 44.52 1.27
N LEU A 401 22.45 43.53 1.47
CA LEU A 401 21.02 43.63 1.20
C LEU A 401 20.25 43.77 2.51
N VAL A 402 19.26 44.67 2.55
CA VAL A 402 18.29 44.77 3.64
C VAL A 402 16.89 44.63 3.04
N ILE A 403 16.08 43.72 3.59
CA ILE A 403 14.69 43.47 3.21
C ILE A 403 13.85 43.79 4.45
N ASP A 404 12.97 44.79 4.35
CA ASP A 404 12.00 45.15 5.38
C ASP A 404 10.60 45.13 4.78
N MET A 405 10.14 43.90 4.51
CA MET A 405 8.90 43.58 3.79
C MET A 405 8.02 42.61 4.60
N PRO A 406 7.64 42.98 5.84
CA PRO A 406 6.97 42.09 6.79
C PRO A 406 5.62 41.51 6.34
N ASN A 407 5.04 41.93 5.22
CA ASN A 407 3.75 41.46 4.70
C ASN A 407 3.79 40.89 3.27
N THR A 408 4.97 40.79 2.63
CA THR A 408 5.14 40.28 1.25
C THR A 408 6.14 39.11 1.19
N THR A 409 5.92 38.14 0.28
CA THR A 409 6.85 37.06 -0.04
C THR A 409 8.07 37.59 -0.79
N VAL A 410 9.30 37.15 -0.47
CA VAL A 410 10.52 37.70 -1.09
C VAL A 410 11.44 36.58 -1.59
N THR A 411 11.63 36.54 -2.91
CA THR A 411 12.61 35.69 -3.60
C THR A 411 13.88 36.50 -3.86
N VAL A 412 15.07 35.93 -3.65
CA VAL A 412 16.36 36.63 -3.83
C VAL A 412 17.31 35.80 -4.69
N ASN A 413 17.80 36.41 -5.77
CA ASN A 413 18.86 35.89 -6.63
C ASN A 413 19.96 36.96 -6.78
N GLY A 414 21.21 36.64 -6.45
CA GLY A 414 22.31 37.60 -6.43
C GLY A 414 23.40 37.29 -5.40
N LYS A 415 24.44 38.13 -5.33
CA LYS A 415 25.61 37.89 -4.46
C LYS A 415 25.80 39.00 -3.42
N TYR A 416 25.83 38.64 -2.14
CA TYR A 416 25.78 39.57 -1.01
C TYR A 416 26.75 39.18 0.11
N THR A 417 27.52 40.15 0.63
CA THR A 417 28.39 39.88 1.79
C THR A 417 27.57 39.72 3.07
N GLU A 418 26.60 40.60 3.29
CA GLU A 418 25.61 40.51 4.37
C GLU A 418 24.18 40.64 3.83
N MET A 419 23.23 39.99 4.49
CA MET A 419 21.79 40.11 4.24
C MET A 419 21.04 40.24 5.57
N THR A 420 19.99 41.06 5.60
CA THR A 420 19.11 41.22 6.76
C THR A 420 17.66 41.21 6.28
N ALA A 421 16.80 40.38 6.86
CA ALA A 421 15.44 40.17 6.35
C ALA A 421 14.36 40.16 7.45
N SER A 422 13.44 41.14 7.38
CA SER A 422 12.11 41.12 8.01
C SER A 422 11.09 40.80 6.91
N THR A 423 10.34 39.72 7.03
CA THR A 423 9.44 39.27 5.96
C THR A 423 8.12 38.67 6.47
N ALA A 424 7.14 38.43 5.59
CA ALA A 424 5.91 37.69 5.89
C ALA A 424 6.18 36.22 6.29
N GLU A 425 5.12 35.45 6.58
CA GLU A 425 5.28 34.17 7.28
C GLU A 425 5.83 33.03 6.41
N ASN A 426 5.59 32.95 5.10
CA ASN A 426 5.82 31.74 4.27
C ASN A 426 6.89 31.89 3.16
N THR A 427 7.96 32.65 3.42
CA THR A 427 8.16 33.79 2.51
C THR A 427 9.57 34.12 2.01
N LEU A 428 10.67 33.91 2.75
CA LEU A 428 12.01 34.24 2.21
C LEU A 428 12.56 33.06 1.40
N TYR A 429 12.75 33.23 0.10
CA TYR A 429 13.36 32.23 -0.79
C TYR A 429 14.73 32.72 -1.24
N VAL A 430 15.81 32.06 -0.78
CA VAL A 430 17.16 32.30 -1.29
C VAL A 430 17.41 31.32 -2.43
N GLU A 431 17.38 31.79 -3.67
CA GLU A 431 17.43 30.94 -4.87
C GLU A 431 18.79 30.27 -5.10
N GLU A 432 18.81 29.21 -5.91
CA GLU A 432 19.95 28.30 -6.05
C GLU A 432 21.25 28.98 -6.52
N ASN A 433 21.15 30.02 -7.35
CA ASN A 433 22.28 30.81 -7.82
C ASN A 433 22.73 31.94 -6.85
N ALA A 434 22.02 32.14 -5.73
CA ALA A 434 22.34 33.18 -4.77
C ALA A 434 23.52 32.79 -3.86
N GLU A 435 24.38 33.76 -3.56
CA GLU A 435 25.47 33.62 -2.58
C GLU A 435 25.33 34.68 -1.49
N VAL A 436 25.30 34.23 -0.23
CA VAL A 436 25.20 35.11 0.95
C VAL A 436 26.29 34.76 1.95
N GLY A 437 27.09 35.75 2.35
CA GLY A 437 28.06 35.59 3.43
C GLY A 437 27.35 35.35 4.77
N LYS A 438 26.62 36.35 5.25
CA LYS A 438 25.87 36.31 6.52
C LYS A 438 24.40 36.69 6.31
N LEU A 439 23.47 35.80 6.61
CA LEU A 439 22.02 36.06 6.61
C LEU A 439 21.52 36.29 8.04
N THR A 440 20.90 37.44 8.31
CA THR A 440 20.26 37.75 9.60
C THR A 440 18.74 37.80 9.45
N LEU A 441 18.03 36.88 10.09
CA LEU A 441 16.56 36.75 10.03
C LEU A 441 15.89 37.45 11.22
N LYS A 442 14.86 38.25 10.92
CA LYS A 442 14.13 39.10 11.89
C LYS A 442 12.66 38.69 12.05
N LYS A 443 11.99 38.32 10.94
CA LYS A 443 10.59 37.85 10.87
C LYS A 443 10.41 36.96 9.64
N GLY A 444 9.62 35.88 9.77
CA GLY A 444 9.17 35.05 8.65
C GLY A 444 9.96 33.76 8.44
N ASN A 445 9.35 32.73 7.85
CA ASN A 445 10.04 31.50 7.49
C ASN A 445 10.98 31.71 6.31
N ALA A 446 12.08 30.95 6.27
CA ALA A 446 13.11 31.03 5.23
C ALA A 446 13.38 29.66 4.59
N LYS A 447 13.45 29.62 3.26
CA LYS A 447 13.76 28.46 2.41
C LYS A 447 15.04 28.73 1.62
N ILE A 448 16.03 27.85 1.78
CA ILE A 448 17.40 28.08 1.31
C ILE A 448 17.78 27.06 0.23
N TYR A 449 17.71 27.49 -1.03
CA TYR A 449 18.25 26.77 -2.20
C TYR A 449 19.66 27.24 -2.57
N GLY A 450 19.99 28.51 -2.29
CA GLY A 450 21.30 29.11 -2.53
C GLY A 450 22.34 28.82 -1.46
N THR A 451 23.52 29.42 -1.61
CA THR A 451 24.65 29.23 -0.69
C THR A 451 24.66 30.31 0.38
N VAL A 452 24.49 29.93 1.65
CA VAL A 452 24.58 30.84 2.81
C VAL A 452 25.67 30.35 3.76
N ARG A 453 26.68 31.18 4.10
CA ARG A 453 27.82 30.73 4.93
C ARG A 453 27.55 30.79 6.43
N GLU A 454 26.79 31.79 6.89
CA GLU A 454 26.36 31.96 8.28
C GLU A 454 24.88 32.40 8.32
N ILE A 455 24.04 31.70 9.09
CA ILE A 455 22.65 32.09 9.37
C ILE A 455 22.53 32.52 10.85
N VAL A 456 21.96 33.69 11.09
CA VAL A 456 21.77 34.30 12.41
C VAL A 456 20.30 34.61 12.64
N ARG A 457 19.75 34.14 13.77
CA ARG A 457 18.43 34.51 14.27
C ARG A 457 18.55 35.79 15.11
N GLU A 458 17.77 36.82 14.83
CA GLU A 458 17.69 38.00 15.72
C GLU A 458 16.94 37.65 17.02
N SER A 459 17.20 38.41 18.10
CA SER A 459 16.56 38.23 19.40
C SER A 459 15.03 38.40 19.31
N GLY A 460 14.30 37.29 19.34
CA GLY A 460 12.83 37.24 19.22
C GLY A 460 12.33 36.58 17.94
N TYR A 461 13.22 36.13 17.05
CA TYR A 461 12.86 35.38 15.84
C TYR A 461 12.38 33.96 16.16
N ASP A 462 11.19 33.62 15.68
CA ASP A 462 10.43 32.39 15.91
C ASP A 462 10.18 31.54 14.65
N GLY A 463 10.59 32.02 13.46
CA GLY A 463 10.36 31.33 12.18
C GLY A 463 11.18 30.05 11.98
N ARG A 464 10.67 29.17 11.12
CA ARG A 464 11.29 27.91 10.65
C ARG A 464 12.26 28.20 9.50
N ILE A 465 13.47 27.65 9.59
CA ILE A 465 14.53 27.77 8.59
C ILE A 465 14.71 26.41 7.91
N VAL A 466 14.45 26.35 6.61
CA VAL A 466 14.35 25.13 5.81
C VAL A 466 15.51 25.06 4.82
N GLY A 467 16.28 23.97 4.86
CA GLY A 467 17.26 23.66 3.82
C GLY A 467 16.55 22.98 2.64
N CYS A 468 16.62 23.55 1.45
CA CYS A 468 15.94 23.01 0.27
C CYS A 468 16.93 22.31 -0.67
N ILE A 469 16.62 21.06 -1.03
CA ILE A 469 17.38 20.30 -2.03
C ILE A 469 16.62 20.37 -3.37
N GLY A 470 17.26 20.97 -4.38
CA GLY A 470 16.84 20.90 -5.79
C GLY A 470 17.91 20.30 -6.73
N THR A 471 19.14 20.17 -6.25
CA THR A 471 20.27 19.60 -7.02
C THR A 471 21.25 18.85 -6.11
N GLN A 472 22.15 18.09 -6.73
CA GLN A 472 23.28 17.43 -6.06
C GLN A 472 24.16 18.42 -5.27
N ALA A 473 24.41 19.62 -5.80
CA ALA A 473 25.17 20.66 -5.10
C ALA A 473 24.42 21.17 -3.86
N GLY A 474 23.09 21.25 -3.93
CA GLY A 474 22.23 21.55 -2.78
C GLY A 474 22.34 20.50 -1.67
N LEU A 475 22.29 19.20 -2.02
CA LEU A 475 22.47 18.10 -1.08
C LEU A 475 23.86 18.12 -0.40
N GLU A 476 24.93 18.25 -1.17
CA GLU A 476 26.31 18.28 -0.64
C GLU A 476 26.53 19.46 0.32
N ARG A 477 26.01 20.65 -0.02
CA ARG A 477 26.02 21.82 0.85
C ARG A 477 25.21 21.59 2.12
N ILE A 478 24.01 21.02 2.02
CA ILE A 478 23.15 20.74 3.17
C ILE A 478 23.80 19.74 4.12
N LEU A 479 24.40 18.66 3.63
CA LEU A 479 25.17 17.71 4.45
C LEU A 479 26.28 18.40 5.25
N ALA A 480 26.94 19.41 4.68
CA ALA A 480 27.99 20.19 5.33
C ALA A 480 27.49 21.31 6.27
N GLN A 481 26.20 21.70 6.21
CA GLN A 481 25.67 22.89 6.88
C GLN A 481 24.39 22.65 7.71
N GLN A 482 23.90 21.41 7.76
CA GLN A 482 22.59 21.00 8.30
C GLN A 482 22.21 21.53 9.68
N GLU A 483 23.17 21.80 10.58
CA GLU A 483 22.88 22.37 11.90
C GLU A 483 22.38 23.82 11.88
N GLN A 484 22.42 24.50 10.72
CA GLN A 484 21.78 25.80 10.51
C GLN A 484 20.28 25.72 10.14
N PHE A 485 19.76 24.52 9.87
CA PHE A 485 18.37 24.30 9.45
C PHE A 485 17.57 23.53 10.51
N ASP A 486 16.28 23.83 10.60
CA ASP A 486 15.34 23.11 11.47
C ASP A 486 14.90 21.78 10.84
N CYS A 487 14.81 21.75 9.51
CA CYS A 487 14.44 20.58 8.69
C CYS A 487 14.98 20.73 7.26
N ILE A 488 14.99 19.61 6.51
CA ILE A 488 15.36 19.57 5.09
C ILE A 488 14.13 19.20 4.26
N VAL A 489 13.99 19.75 3.05
CA VAL A 489 12.88 19.45 2.12
C VAL A 489 13.35 19.23 0.68
N ILE A 490 12.70 18.30 -0.03
CA ILE A 490 12.63 18.23 -1.49
C ILE A 490 11.22 18.63 -1.91
N GLU A 491 11.07 19.82 -2.50
CA GLU A 491 9.78 20.40 -2.94
C GLU A 491 9.81 20.84 -4.42
N LYS A 492 10.80 20.35 -5.18
CA LYS A 492 10.95 20.48 -6.64
C LYS A 492 11.44 19.13 -7.18
N ASP A 493 10.92 18.70 -8.33
CA ASP A 493 11.28 17.41 -8.95
C ASP A 493 12.80 17.25 -9.10
N VAL A 494 13.38 16.15 -8.61
CA VAL A 494 14.83 15.92 -8.64
C VAL A 494 15.20 14.44 -8.80
N THR A 495 16.14 14.15 -9.69
CA THR A 495 16.58 12.79 -10.03
C THR A 495 18.09 12.62 -9.81
N GLY A 496 18.52 11.37 -9.60
CA GLY A 496 19.94 11.01 -9.44
C GLY A 496 20.71 11.67 -8.29
N LEU A 497 20.09 12.02 -7.16
CA LEU A 497 20.83 12.54 -6.00
C LEU A 497 21.67 11.44 -5.32
N ASP A 498 22.93 11.75 -5.02
CA ASP A 498 23.89 10.84 -4.39
C ASP A 498 24.41 11.43 -3.07
N GLY A 499 24.01 10.83 -1.95
CA GLY A 499 24.46 11.19 -0.60
C GLY A 499 25.92 10.84 -0.32
N LYS A 500 26.57 10.02 -1.14
CA LYS A 500 28.00 9.63 -1.03
C LYS A 500 28.39 9.03 0.32
N GLY A 501 27.46 8.37 1.01
CA GLY A 501 27.63 7.84 2.36
C GLY A 501 27.48 8.89 3.48
N GLY A 502 27.00 10.09 3.15
CA GLY A 502 26.71 11.16 4.11
C GLY A 502 25.55 10.84 5.05
N THR A 503 25.42 11.63 6.11
CA THR A 503 24.37 11.48 7.14
C THR A 503 23.61 12.78 7.36
N LEU A 504 22.28 12.71 7.36
CA LEU A 504 21.40 13.77 7.86
C LEU A 504 21.03 13.53 9.34
N SER A 505 21.35 14.50 10.20
CA SER A 505 20.92 14.61 11.61
C SER A 505 19.53 15.23 11.77
N LYS A 506 18.92 15.65 10.66
CA LYS A 506 17.61 16.31 10.55
C LYS A 506 16.63 15.41 9.77
N PRO A 507 15.31 15.52 9.99
CA PRO A 507 14.31 14.87 9.15
C PRO A 507 14.32 15.45 7.72
N LEU A 508 13.97 14.59 6.75
CA LEU A 508 13.79 14.94 5.34
C LEU A 508 12.30 14.88 4.98
N GLU A 509 11.77 16.00 4.49
CA GLU A 509 10.40 16.13 3.99
C GLU A 509 10.40 16.02 2.45
N ILE A 510 9.48 15.23 1.88
CA ILE A 510 9.34 15.00 0.43
C ILE A 510 7.96 15.48 -0.01
N ALA A 511 7.94 16.52 -0.84
CA ALA A 511 6.75 17.17 -1.37
C ALA A 511 6.70 17.23 -2.91
N ALA A 512 7.70 16.65 -3.59
CA ALA A 512 7.79 16.51 -5.05
C ALA A 512 8.55 15.22 -5.43
N ASP A 513 8.55 14.84 -6.71
CA ASP A 513 9.19 13.61 -7.19
C ASP A 513 10.71 13.60 -6.89
N ALA A 514 11.23 12.49 -6.35
CA ALA A 514 12.58 12.44 -5.78
C ALA A 514 13.30 11.09 -5.98
N GLU A 515 14.50 11.10 -6.54
CA GLU A 515 15.43 9.96 -6.47
C GLU A 515 16.63 10.29 -5.58
N VAL A 516 16.85 9.50 -4.53
CA VAL A 516 17.92 9.70 -3.53
C VAL A 516 18.66 8.38 -3.26
N ALA A 517 19.97 8.40 -3.40
CA ALA A 517 20.83 7.23 -3.20
C ALA A 517 21.94 7.44 -2.15
N ASN A 518 22.47 6.34 -1.61
CA ASN A 518 23.68 6.30 -0.76
C ASN A 518 23.66 7.27 0.44
N LEU A 519 22.52 7.41 1.13
CA LEU A 519 22.30 8.42 2.17
C LEU A 519 21.84 7.78 3.49
N THR A 520 22.44 8.19 4.61
CA THR A 520 21.92 7.89 5.95
C THR A 520 21.03 9.04 6.44
N ILE A 521 19.86 8.74 7.01
CA ILE A 521 18.97 9.71 7.65
C ILE A 521 18.66 9.21 9.06
N ALA A 522 19.24 9.89 10.05
CA ALA A 522 19.20 9.49 11.45
C ALA A 522 18.97 10.71 12.35
N PRO A 523 17.72 11.19 12.49
CA PRO A 523 17.41 12.41 13.24
C PRO A 523 17.82 12.29 14.72
N THR A 524 18.51 13.32 15.23
CA THR A 524 19.08 13.32 16.60
C THR A 524 18.23 14.06 17.64
N SER A 525 16.94 14.27 17.35
CA SER A 525 16.00 14.97 18.24
C SER A 525 15.61 14.12 19.45
N GLU A 526 15.36 14.75 20.60
CA GLU A 526 14.71 14.09 21.76
C GLU A 526 13.17 14.11 21.66
N ALA A 527 12.59 14.79 20.67
CA ALA A 527 11.13 14.88 20.50
C ALA A 527 10.52 13.55 20.00
N GLU A 528 9.43 13.10 20.63
CA GLU A 528 8.63 11.98 20.13
C GLU A 528 8.17 12.22 18.68
N ALA A 529 8.00 11.13 17.92
CA ALA A 529 7.59 11.15 16.51
C ALA A 529 8.50 11.97 15.57
N THR A 530 9.81 11.98 15.81
CA THR A 530 10.76 12.52 14.82
C THR A 530 11.06 11.44 13.76
N HIS A 531 10.32 11.46 12.65
CA HIS A 531 10.47 10.54 11.50
C HIS A 531 11.71 10.89 10.65
N PRO A 532 12.51 9.91 10.16
CA PRO A 532 13.57 10.18 9.18
C PRO A 532 13.05 10.76 7.87
N ILE A 533 11.99 10.17 7.29
CA ILE A 533 11.32 10.66 6.08
C ILE A 533 9.84 10.91 6.34
N VAL A 534 9.35 12.07 5.88
CA VAL A 534 7.92 12.39 5.77
C VAL A 534 7.59 12.63 4.30
N VAL A 535 6.58 11.94 3.76
CA VAL A 535 6.06 12.19 2.41
C VAL A 535 4.78 12.99 2.54
N SER A 536 4.87 14.30 2.30
CA SER A 536 3.79 15.28 2.52
C SER A 536 3.12 15.77 1.23
N GLY A 537 3.72 15.58 0.06
CA GLY A 537 3.11 15.91 -1.23
C GLY A 537 2.17 14.82 -1.77
N ASP A 538 1.16 15.24 -2.52
CA ASP A 538 0.21 14.35 -3.19
C ASP A 538 0.76 13.83 -4.54
N GLY A 539 0.52 12.55 -4.85
CA GLY A 539 0.94 11.91 -6.11
C GLY A 539 2.45 11.67 -6.26
N VAL A 540 3.22 11.94 -5.21
CA VAL A 540 4.69 11.92 -5.18
C VAL A 540 5.26 10.54 -5.47
N LYS A 541 6.20 10.46 -6.41
CA LYS A 541 7.05 9.29 -6.67
C LYS A 541 8.41 9.48 -6.02
N ALA A 542 8.79 8.57 -5.13
CA ALA A 542 10.10 8.61 -4.49
C ALA A 542 10.84 7.27 -4.60
N LEU A 543 12.08 7.32 -5.08
CA LEU A 543 13.02 6.20 -5.09
C LEU A 543 14.14 6.45 -4.09
N PHE A 544 14.29 5.54 -3.14
CA PHE A 544 15.39 5.51 -2.17
C PHE A 544 16.26 4.27 -2.43
N ASP A 545 17.50 4.46 -2.87
CA ASP A 545 18.41 3.35 -3.25
C ASP A 545 19.67 3.30 -2.38
N ASN A 546 19.91 2.18 -1.70
CA ASN A 546 21.01 2.04 -0.74
C ASN A 546 21.01 3.17 0.32
N VAL A 547 19.84 3.45 0.92
CA VAL A 547 19.69 4.39 2.04
C VAL A 547 19.59 3.66 3.38
N LEU A 548 19.99 4.34 4.46
CA LEU A 548 19.84 3.87 5.84
C LEU A 548 18.95 4.85 6.63
N LEU A 549 17.78 4.39 7.07
CA LEU A 549 16.83 5.18 7.88
C LEU A 549 16.85 4.70 9.33
N VAL A 550 17.03 5.60 10.31
CA VAL A 550 17.19 5.23 11.72
C VAL A 550 16.15 5.93 12.62
N CYS A 551 15.26 5.13 13.22
CA CYS A 551 14.13 5.59 14.02
C CYS A 551 14.41 5.41 15.51
N ASN A 552 15.08 6.39 16.13
CA ASN A 552 15.51 6.29 17.54
C ASN A 552 14.47 6.81 18.55
N THR A 553 13.55 7.70 18.12
CA THR A 553 12.57 8.34 19.02
C THR A 553 11.29 7.51 19.13
N ALA A 554 10.59 7.60 20.27
CA ALA A 554 9.31 6.91 20.43
C ALA A 554 8.31 7.36 19.35
N LYS A 555 7.54 6.42 18.78
CA LYS A 555 6.55 6.61 17.70
C LYS A 555 7.13 7.16 16.37
N SER A 556 8.45 7.10 16.15
CA SER A 556 9.02 7.45 14.84
C SER A 556 8.85 6.31 13.82
N TYR A 557 8.65 6.69 12.57
CA TYR A 557 8.44 5.77 11.43
C TYR A 557 9.52 6.08 10.40
N GLY A 558 10.16 5.07 9.81
CA GLY A 558 11.25 5.26 8.82
C GLY A 558 10.80 6.10 7.64
N ILE A 559 9.65 5.74 7.07
CA ILE A 559 8.86 6.60 6.19
C ILE A 559 7.45 6.77 6.78
N SER A 560 7.02 8.03 6.89
CA SER A 560 5.66 8.41 7.24
C SER A 560 4.97 9.04 6.03
N CYS A 561 4.05 8.32 5.39
CA CYS A 561 3.28 8.84 4.26
C CYS A 561 2.01 9.55 4.78
N THR A 562 1.89 10.84 4.48
CA THR A 562 0.76 11.69 4.89
C THR A 562 0.07 12.42 3.74
N GLY A 563 0.75 12.60 2.59
CA GLY A 563 0.12 13.02 1.33
C GLY A 563 -0.67 11.89 0.67
N ALA A 564 -1.55 12.24 -0.27
CA ALA A 564 -2.40 11.30 -1.00
C ALA A 564 -1.64 10.61 -2.14
N ASP A 565 -1.99 9.35 -2.42
CA ASP A 565 -1.48 8.55 -3.56
C ASP A 565 0.05 8.55 -3.75
N PRO A 566 0.85 8.32 -2.68
CA PRO A 566 2.29 8.21 -2.79
C PRO A 566 2.71 6.91 -3.49
N ASP A 567 3.78 6.97 -4.29
CA ASP A 567 4.42 5.83 -4.95
C ASP A 567 5.89 5.74 -4.53
N ILE A 568 6.16 4.94 -3.49
CA ILE A 568 7.45 4.93 -2.78
C ILE A 568 8.16 3.61 -2.99
N THR A 569 9.36 3.65 -3.58
CA THR A 569 10.24 2.49 -3.73
C THR A 569 11.46 2.62 -2.82
N LEU A 570 11.67 1.66 -1.92
CA LEU A 570 12.96 1.44 -1.28
C LEU A 570 13.66 0.28 -1.98
N ARG A 571 14.89 0.53 -2.43
CA ARG A 571 15.74 -0.44 -3.12
C ARG A 571 17.07 -0.59 -2.38
N ASN A 572 17.58 -1.81 -2.22
CA ASN A 572 18.87 -2.11 -1.58
C ASN A 572 19.09 -1.47 -0.17
N SER A 573 18.02 -1.12 0.56
CA SER A 573 18.07 -0.18 1.69
C SER A 573 17.91 -0.84 3.07
N GLU A 574 18.14 -0.09 4.14
CA GLU A 574 18.03 -0.54 5.54
C GLU A 574 17.16 0.43 6.38
N ILE A 575 16.21 -0.08 7.16
CA ILE A 575 15.45 0.69 8.16
C ILE A 575 15.61 0.07 9.55
N LYS A 576 16.12 0.86 10.51
CA LYS A 576 16.31 0.46 11.91
C LYS A 576 15.25 1.11 12.81
N ALA A 577 14.24 0.33 13.19
CA ALA A 577 13.10 0.77 13.99
C ALA A 577 13.36 0.61 15.51
N LEU A 578 14.29 1.41 16.05
CA LEU A 578 14.92 1.23 17.37
C LEU A 578 14.18 1.89 18.56
N GLY A 579 13.28 2.86 18.35
CA GLY A 579 12.45 3.49 19.39
C GLY A 579 11.16 2.70 19.72
N THR A 580 10.49 3.00 20.83
CA THR A 580 9.22 2.33 21.21
C THR A 580 8.05 2.72 20.31
N ASP A 581 7.14 1.79 19.98
CA ASP A 581 6.09 1.93 18.94
C ASP A 581 6.59 2.39 17.55
N CYS A 582 7.89 2.22 17.25
CA CYS A 582 8.44 2.58 15.95
C CYS A 582 7.90 1.71 14.81
N ARG A 583 8.01 2.24 13.60
CA ARG A 583 7.60 1.56 12.37
C ARG A 583 8.64 1.65 11.27
N GLY A 584 8.66 0.68 10.37
CA GLY A 584 9.44 0.76 9.13
C GLY A 584 8.81 1.75 8.16
N VAL A 585 7.64 1.41 7.65
CA VAL A 585 6.82 2.26 6.77
C VAL A 585 5.41 2.39 7.35
N SER A 586 4.84 3.59 7.33
CA SER A 586 3.46 3.84 7.78
C SER A 586 2.67 4.58 6.70
N VAL A 587 1.64 3.93 6.16
CA VAL A 587 0.63 4.54 5.28
C VAL A 587 -0.56 4.94 6.14
N LEU A 588 -0.70 6.26 6.36
CA LEU A 588 -1.74 6.86 7.18
C LEU A 588 -2.18 8.20 6.57
N ASN A 589 -3.00 8.15 5.52
CA ASN A 589 -3.65 9.36 5.04
C ASN A 589 -4.83 9.71 5.96
N ASN A 590 -4.76 10.88 6.60
CA ASN A 590 -5.85 11.41 7.41
C ASN A 590 -6.96 12.02 6.56
N ASP A 591 -6.68 12.31 5.28
CA ASP A 591 -7.67 12.64 4.28
C ASP A 591 -8.08 11.38 3.49
N LEU A 592 -9.35 11.31 3.07
CA LEU A 592 -9.93 10.14 2.40
C LEU A 592 -9.98 10.31 0.87
N THR A 593 -9.13 11.20 0.35
CA THR A 593 -9.03 11.62 -1.06
C THR A 593 -8.27 10.64 -1.96
N SER A 594 -7.41 9.79 -1.39
CA SER A 594 -6.59 8.81 -2.11
C SER A 594 -7.39 7.82 -2.97
N THR A 595 -6.79 7.40 -4.08
CA THR A 595 -7.34 6.46 -5.08
C THR A 595 -6.51 5.17 -5.18
N GLU A 596 -5.18 5.27 -5.29
CA GLU A 596 -4.23 4.16 -5.17
C GLU A 596 -2.90 4.65 -4.57
N SER A 597 -2.45 4.02 -3.48
CA SER A 597 -1.15 4.28 -2.85
C SER A 597 -0.24 3.05 -3.02
N ARG A 598 1.04 3.25 -3.33
CA ARG A 598 1.99 2.17 -3.67
C ARG A 598 3.26 2.24 -2.84
N ILE A 599 3.63 1.10 -2.23
CA ILE A 599 4.89 0.93 -1.48
C ILE A 599 5.62 -0.28 -2.06
N THR A 600 6.83 -0.09 -2.57
CA THR A 600 7.71 -1.17 -3.07
C THR A 600 8.92 -1.33 -2.15
N ILE A 601 9.15 -2.55 -1.67
CA ILE A 601 10.30 -2.95 -0.84
C ILE A 601 11.12 -3.95 -1.66
N ASP A 602 12.30 -3.54 -2.14
CA ASP A 602 13.10 -4.27 -3.14
C ASP A 602 14.53 -4.48 -2.64
N GLY A 603 14.95 -5.73 -2.43
CA GLY A 603 16.25 -6.06 -1.82
C GLY A 603 16.54 -5.33 -0.49
N THR A 604 15.49 -5.00 0.27
CA THR A 604 15.53 -4.02 1.37
C THR A 604 15.21 -4.68 2.71
N SER A 605 15.93 -4.28 3.76
CA SER A 605 15.81 -4.82 5.11
C SER A 605 15.19 -3.82 6.07
N ILE A 606 14.17 -4.23 6.81
CA ILE A 606 13.45 -3.44 7.81
C ILE A 606 13.47 -4.24 9.10
N HIS A 607 14.07 -3.73 10.17
CA HIS A 607 14.17 -4.46 11.45
C HIS A 607 14.06 -3.59 12.69
N SER A 608 13.52 -4.17 13.77
CA SER A 608 13.35 -3.53 15.07
C SER A 608 14.60 -3.55 15.97
N ASN A 609 15.66 -4.23 15.52
CA ASN A 609 16.94 -4.44 16.23
C ASN A 609 18.08 -3.70 15.52
N GLU A 610 19.26 -3.61 16.15
CA GLU A 610 20.46 -2.96 15.57
C GLU A 610 20.93 -3.62 14.26
N THR A 611 20.70 -4.93 14.11
CA THR A 611 21.03 -5.73 12.93
C THR A 611 19.90 -6.70 12.62
N ALA A 612 19.81 -7.14 11.37
CA ALA A 612 18.99 -8.30 11.01
C ALA A 612 19.39 -9.55 11.82
N ILE A 613 18.39 -10.32 12.24
CA ILE A 613 18.47 -11.59 12.97
C ILE A 613 18.31 -12.78 12.01
N GLY A 614 17.45 -12.66 11.00
CA GLY A 614 17.06 -13.75 10.10
C GLY A 614 16.16 -14.82 10.75
N SER A 615 15.95 -15.93 10.06
CA SER A 615 14.97 -16.98 10.41
C SER A 615 15.36 -17.92 11.57
N ARG A 616 16.34 -17.55 12.41
CA ARG A 616 16.76 -18.35 13.58
C ARG A 616 15.87 -18.14 14.81
N ASP A 617 16.07 -18.98 15.82
CA ASP A 617 15.62 -18.73 17.19
C ASP A 617 16.21 -17.42 17.74
N TYR A 618 15.41 -16.72 18.56
CA TYR A 618 15.87 -15.58 19.35
C TYR A 618 16.52 -16.07 20.64
N THR A 619 17.61 -15.41 21.03
CA THR A 619 18.24 -15.57 22.35
C THR A 619 17.32 -15.05 23.46
N GLU A 620 17.58 -15.43 24.71
CA GLU A 620 16.85 -14.90 25.88
C GLU A 620 16.92 -13.36 25.95
N GLU A 621 18.02 -12.77 25.51
CA GLU A 621 18.26 -11.32 25.46
C GLU A 621 17.40 -10.64 24.38
N GLU A 622 17.30 -11.23 23.18
CA GLU A 622 16.43 -10.75 22.10
C GLU A 622 14.94 -10.94 22.45
N ILE A 623 14.57 -12.03 23.11
CA ILE A 623 13.20 -12.24 23.63
C ILE A 623 12.86 -11.20 24.71
N ALA A 624 13.80 -10.91 25.63
CA ALA A 624 13.61 -9.89 26.65
C ALA A 624 13.48 -8.48 26.04
N TYR A 625 14.32 -8.15 25.04
CA TYR A 625 14.22 -6.91 24.28
C TYR A 625 12.87 -6.81 23.58
N PHE A 626 12.48 -7.80 22.77
CA PHE A 626 11.21 -7.85 22.04
C PHE A 626 10.00 -7.63 22.96
N LYS A 627 9.96 -8.31 24.10
CA LYS A 627 8.90 -8.15 25.10
C LYS A 627 8.90 -6.76 25.75
N SER A 628 10.07 -6.15 25.97
CA SER A 628 10.17 -4.79 26.54
C SER A 628 9.59 -3.69 25.65
N ARG A 629 9.48 -3.93 24.33
CA ARG A 629 8.89 -2.99 23.36
C ARG A 629 7.38 -2.80 23.54
N VAL A 630 6.70 -3.80 24.11
CA VAL A 630 5.24 -3.87 24.25
C VAL A 630 4.80 -3.26 25.58
N LYS A 631 5.03 -1.95 25.72
CA LYS A 631 4.78 -1.24 26.98
C LYS A 631 3.29 -0.93 27.17
N ASP A 632 2.78 -1.19 28.38
CA ASP A 632 1.45 -0.83 28.87
C ASP A 632 0.27 -1.27 27.96
N GLY A 633 0.47 -2.33 27.16
CA GLY A 633 -0.57 -3.01 26.35
C GLY A 633 -1.13 -2.22 25.16
N ASN A 634 -0.68 -0.99 24.92
CA ASN A 634 -1.24 -0.09 23.91
C ASN A 634 -0.26 0.26 22.76
N TYR A 635 1.02 -0.13 22.88
CA TYR A 635 2.09 0.25 21.97
C TYR A 635 2.82 -0.99 21.43
N TYR A 636 3.02 -1.04 20.12
CA TYR A 636 3.42 -2.24 19.38
C TYR A 636 4.32 -1.88 18.18
N PRO A 637 5.60 -2.27 18.11
CA PRO A 637 6.42 -2.01 16.93
C PRO A 637 5.86 -2.78 15.70
N ARG A 638 5.78 -2.12 14.54
CA ARG A 638 5.18 -2.69 13.30
C ARG A 638 6.12 -2.50 12.11
N GLY A 639 6.28 -3.48 11.24
CA GLY A 639 7.17 -3.36 10.07
C GLY A 639 6.59 -2.40 9.04
N ILE A 640 5.55 -2.84 8.33
CA ILE A 640 4.71 -2.03 7.45
C ILE A 640 3.33 -1.91 8.10
N ALA A 641 2.85 -0.69 8.28
CA ALA A 641 1.54 -0.42 8.87
C ALA A 641 0.65 0.37 7.91
N VAL A 642 -0.56 -0.14 7.66
CA VAL A 642 -1.63 0.58 6.96
C VAL A 642 -2.75 0.85 7.95
N GLY A 643 -3.17 2.10 8.06
CA GLY A 643 -4.42 2.50 8.74
C GLY A 643 -5.35 3.20 7.76
N ASN A 644 -6.12 4.19 8.22
CA ASN A 644 -7.01 4.97 7.35
C ASN A 644 -6.29 5.45 6.07
N ASN A 645 -6.96 5.24 4.94
CA ASN A 645 -6.55 5.68 3.61
C ASN A 645 -7.80 5.75 2.72
N GLY A 646 -7.87 6.73 1.82
CA GLY A 646 -8.74 6.62 0.64
C GLY A 646 -8.19 5.54 -0.31
N GLY A 647 -9.05 4.92 -1.11
CA GLY A 647 -8.59 4.06 -2.21
C GLY A 647 -7.82 2.79 -1.80
N THR A 648 -7.19 2.15 -2.79
CA THR A 648 -6.48 0.87 -2.59
C THR A 648 -5.04 1.12 -2.16
N VAL A 649 -4.53 0.34 -1.21
CA VAL A 649 -3.09 0.35 -0.89
C VAL A 649 -2.43 -0.90 -1.48
N ARG A 650 -1.35 -0.73 -2.25
CA ARG A 650 -0.52 -1.83 -2.76
C ARG A 650 0.84 -1.84 -2.06
N ILE A 651 1.26 -3.03 -1.65
CA ILE A 651 2.57 -3.27 -1.02
C ILE A 651 3.24 -4.41 -1.79
N ASP A 652 4.33 -4.10 -2.50
CA ASP A 652 5.10 -5.04 -3.31
C ASP A 652 6.44 -5.33 -2.61
N ILE A 653 6.67 -6.55 -2.12
CA ILE A 653 7.86 -6.95 -1.33
C ILE A 653 8.63 -8.02 -2.10
N ARG A 654 9.87 -7.76 -2.51
CA ARG A 654 10.60 -8.66 -3.43
C ARG A 654 12.12 -8.72 -3.27
N ASN A 655 12.75 -9.63 -4.01
CA ASN A 655 14.20 -9.75 -4.20
C ASN A 655 15.00 -9.96 -2.88
N GLY A 656 14.53 -10.83 -1.99
CA GLY A 656 15.23 -11.11 -0.73
C GLY A 656 14.98 -10.06 0.36
N SER A 657 13.96 -9.22 0.21
CA SER A 657 13.58 -8.22 1.23
C SER A 657 13.16 -8.89 2.54
N ALA A 658 13.38 -8.19 3.65
CA ALA A 658 13.08 -8.69 4.99
C ALA A 658 12.38 -7.63 5.85
N VAL A 659 11.34 -8.03 6.57
CA VAL A 659 10.62 -7.18 7.53
C VAL A 659 10.50 -7.94 8.85
N GLU A 660 11.39 -7.69 9.82
CA GLU A 660 11.65 -8.63 10.91
C GLU A 660 11.79 -8.05 12.34
N GLY A 661 11.44 -8.85 13.34
CA GLY A 661 11.50 -8.47 14.76
C GLY A 661 10.37 -7.57 15.25
N PHE A 662 9.31 -7.41 14.46
CA PHE A 662 8.17 -6.58 14.83
C PHE A 662 7.11 -7.35 15.62
N PHE A 663 6.21 -6.66 16.32
CA PHE A 663 5.04 -7.34 16.86
C PHE A 663 4.13 -7.80 15.70
N TYR A 664 4.04 -6.99 14.64
CA TYR A 664 3.44 -7.36 13.36
C TYR A 664 4.37 -6.96 12.22
N ALA A 665 4.79 -7.88 11.34
CA ALA A 665 5.61 -7.52 10.18
C ALA A 665 4.82 -6.69 9.17
N VAL A 666 3.60 -7.12 8.80
CA VAL A 666 2.59 -6.32 8.09
C VAL A 666 1.33 -6.23 8.94
N ASN A 667 0.81 -5.01 9.14
CA ASN A 667 -0.38 -4.74 9.95
C ASN A 667 -1.40 -3.87 9.22
N ILE A 668 -2.61 -4.38 9.01
CA ILE A 668 -3.74 -3.66 8.43
C ILE A 668 -4.74 -3.31 9.54
N ALA A 669 -4.84 -2.02 9.89
CA ALA A 669 -5.57 -1.53 11.05
C ALA A 669 -6.97 -0.98 10.71
N GLY A 670 -7.98 -1.85 10.68
CA GLY A 670 -9.39 -1.47 10.85
C GLY A 670 -10.05 -0.74 9.69
N ILE A 671 -9.50 -0.86 8.48
CA ILE A 671 -10.01 -0.16 7.28
C ILE A 671 -11.01 -1.00 6.47
N THR A 672 -11.91 -0.27 5.80
CA THR A 672 -12.93 -0.80 4.88
C THR A 672 -12.46 -0.92 3.43
N THR A 673 -11.32 -0.34 3.09
CA THR A 673 -10.78 -0.28 1.72
C THR A 673 -9.73 -1.38 1.52
N PRO A 674 -9.70 -2.06 0.35
CA PRO A 674 -8.76 -3.15 0.11
C PRO A 674 -7.28 -2.75 0.23
N VAL A 675 -6.50 -3.63 0.86
CA VAL A 675 -5.04 -3.64 0.76
C VAL A 675 -4.61 -4.87 -0.01
N ILE A 676 -3.67 -4.71 -0.94
CA ILE A 676 -3.11 -5.78 -1.77
C ILE A 676 -1.63 -5.89 -1.43
N VAL A 677 -1.20 -7.06 -0.93
CA VAL A 677 0.20 -7.32 -0.54
C VAL A 677 0.75 -8.47 -1.37
N ASN A 678 1.74 -8.17 -2.21
CA ASN A 678 2.48 -9.17 -2.96
C ASN A 678 3.83 -9.38 -2.25
N ALA A 679 4.19 -10.61 -1.90
CA ALA A 679 5.50 -10.90 -1.32
C ALA A 679 6.18 -12.08 -2.03
N GLU A 680 7.27 -11.79 -2.74
CA GLU A 680 8.00 -12.74 -3.58
C GLU A 680 9.42 -12.93 -3.04
N ASN A 681 9.86 -14.18 -2.83
CA ASN A 681 11.24 -14.51 -2.44
C ASN A 681 11.77 -13.67 -1.26
N SER A 682 10.94 -13.46 -0.22
CA SER A 682 11.17 -12.48 0.87
C SER A 682 10.84 -13.03 2.27
N ARG A 683 11.17 -12.32 3.36
CA ARG A 683 10.85 -12.73 4.75
C ARG A 683 9.99 -11.70 5.49
N LEU A 684 8.93 -12.19 6.15
CA LEU A 684 8.07 -11.43 7.05
C LEU A 684 8.09 -12.07 8.45
N ASP A 685 8.64 -11.40 9.45
CA ASP A 685 8.92 -11.95 10.78
C ASP A 685 8.40 -11.03 11.91
N GLY A 686 7.54 -11.59 12.76
CA GLY A 686 7.06 -10.90 13.96
C GLY A 686 6.28 -11.81 14.90
N ARG A 687 5.43 -11.25 15.78
CA ARG A 687 4.44 -12.09 16.50
C ARG A 687 3.45 -12.70 15.49
N ALA A 688 3.00 -11.86 14.54
CA ALA A 688 2.49 -12.28 13.24
C ALA A 688 3.36 -11.70 12.12
N ALA A 689 3.49 -12.47 11.04
CA ALA A 689 3.91 -11.96 9.74
C ALA A 689 2.82 -11.07 9.13
N LEU A 690 1.56 -11.52 9.17
CA LEU A 690 0.38 -10.78 8.69
C LEU A 690 -0.65 -10.62 9.81
N ASN A 691 -0.97 -9.38 10.21
CA ASN A 691 -2.06 -9.07 11.14
C ASN A 691 -3.12 -8.21 10.44
N VAL A 692 -4.32 -8.77 10.22
CA VAL A 692 -5.32 -8.20 9.31
C VAL A 692 -6.64 -7.93 10.03
N HIS A 693 -6.92 -6.66 10.30
CA HIS A 693 -8.22 -6.18 10.81
C HIS A 693 -9.03 -5.50 9.68
N GLY A 694 -8.72 -5.82 8.42
CA GLY A 694 -9.28 -5.21 7.21
C GLY A 694 -10.41 -6.03 6.57
N LYS A 695 -10.97 -5.46 5.50
CA LYS A 695 -12.00 -6.08 4.64
C LYS A 695 -11.49 -6.18 3.21
N GLU A 696 -11.83 -7.27 2.51
CA GLU A 696 -11.54 -7.48 1.07
C GLU A 696 -10.05 -7.28 0.69
N CYS A 697 -9.14 -7.47 1.65
CA CYS A 697 -7.70 -7.41 1.42
C CYS A 697 -7.20 -8.70 0.76
N VAL A 698 -6.17 -8.59 -0.08
CA VAL A 698 -5.56 -9.70 -0.84
C VAL A 698 -4.09 -9.80 -0.49
N PHE A 699 -3.62 -11.02 -0.22
CA PHE A 699 -2.22 -11.30 0.11
C PHE A 699 -1.75 -12.47 -0.75
N ASP A 700 -0.88 -12.23 -1.72
CA ASP A 700 -0.33 -13.26 -2.60
C ASP A 700 1.17 -13.40 -2.31
N ILE A 701 1.54 -14.55 -1.74
CA ILE A 701 2.86 -14.81 -1.14
C ILE A 701 3.52 -16.01 -1.83
N GLU A 702 4.71 -15.81 -2.41
CA GLU A 702 5.42 -16.81 -3.21
C GLU A 702 6.90 -16.92 -2.80
N GLY A 703 7.45 -18.15 -2.71
CA GLY A 703 8.87 -18.40 -2.43
C GLY A 703 9.41 -17.84 -1.10
N SER A 704 8.55 -17.54 -0.13
CA SER A 704 8.85 -16.63 0.99
C SER A 704 8.84 -17.31 2.36
N GLU A 705 9.44 -16.67 3.37
CA GLU A 705 9.41 -17.07 4.78
C GLU A 705 8.40 -16.20 5.56
N LEU A 706 7.35 -16.79 6.14
CA LEU A 706 6.45 -16.13 7.08
C LEU A 706 6.74 -16.66 8.49
N ILE A 707 7.13 -15.79 9.42
CA ILE A 707 7.58 -16.19 10.75
C ILE A 707 6.72 -15.53 11.81
N GLY A 708 6.08 -16.36 12.62
CA GLY A 708 5.30 -15.96 13.78
C GLY A 708 5.97 -16.39 15.09
N ARG A 709 6.02 -15.51 16.08
CA ARG A 709 6.82 -15.66 17.31
C ARG A 709 6.02 -15.33 18.57
N ASN A 710 5.43 -16.33 19.24
CA ASN A 710 4.76 -16.13 20.52
C ASN A 710 5.75 -16.23 21.69
N TYR A 711 5.99 -15.10 22.35
CA TYR A 711 6.81 -15.03 23.56
C TYR A 711 6.03 -14.52 24.78
N PHE A 712 4.70 -14.52 24.73
CA PHE A 712 3.83 -13.94 25.77
C PHE A 712 3.12 -15.02 26.59
N THR A 713 2.66 -14.65 27.79
CA THR A 713 1.99 -15.56 28.74
C THR A 713 0.82 -14.86 29.41
N GLY A 714 -0.24 -15.60 29.75
CA GLY A 714 -1.51 -15.09 30.27
C GLY A 714 -2.68 -15.25 29.28
N PRO A 715 -3.77 -14.47 29.40
CA PRO A 715 -5.02 -14.70 28.66
C PRO A 715 -4.98 -14.32 27.17
N THR A 716 -3.80 -14.07 26.60
CA THR A 716 -3.58 -13.76 25.17
C THR A 716 -2.54 -14.72 24.57
N GLU A 717 -2.55 -15.96 25.04
CA GLU A 717 -1.60 -17.03 24.72
C GLU A 717 -1.86 -17.71 23.36
N ASP A 718 -3.06 -17.57 22.77
CA ASP A 718 -3.38 -18.04 21.41
C ASP A 718 -3.01 -17.00 20.33
N PHE A 719 -2.12 -17.37 19.40
CA PHE A 719 -1.71 -16.50 18.30
C PHE A 719 -1.31 -17.26 17.02
N ALA A 720 -1.03 -16.55 15.92
CA ALA A 720 -0.61 -17.16 14.65
C ALA A 720 0.32 -16.28 13.80
N ALA A 721 1.00 -16.89 12.82
CA ALA A 721 1.84 -16.16 11.86
C ALA A 721 0.99 -15.35 10.86
N ILE A 722 -0.17 -15.88 10.47
CA ILE A 722 -1.22 -15.19 9.72
C ILE A 722 -2.46 -15.06 10.61
N VAL A 723 -2.85 -13.84 10.96
CA VAL A 723 -4.06 -13.57 11.76
C VAL A 723 -5.05 -12.75 10.93
N LEU A 724 -6.22 -13.33 10.66
CA LEU A 724 -7.36 -12.63 10.06
C LEU A 724 -8.36 -12.32 11.19
N ASP A 725 -8.19 -11.18 11.85
CA ASP A 725 -8.82 -10.89 13.12
C ASP A 725 -10.28 -10.40 12.98
N SER A 726 -11.08 -10.56 14.04
CA SER A 726 -12.48 -10.11 14.15
C SER A 726 -12.70 -8.97 15.14
N ALA A 727 -11.63 -8.40 15.71
CA ALA A 727 -11.65 -7.23 16.59
C ALA A 727 -12.33 -5.98 15.98
N VAL A 728 -12.56 -5.94 14.67
CA VAL A 728 -13.34 -4.91 13.98
C VAL A 728 -14.53 -5.57 13.28
N ALA A 729 -15.75 -5.12 13.57
CA ALA A 729 -17.00 -5.77 13.14
C ALA A 729 -17.23 -5.80 11.61
N THR A 730 -16.45 -5.04 10.84
CA THR A 730 -16.46 -5.05 9.36
C THR A 730 -15.34 -5.91 8.75
N ALA A 731 -14.45 -6.50 9.54
CA ALA A 731 -13.34 -7.31 9.04
C ALA A 731 -13.82 -8.67 8.52
N GLY A 732 -13.25 -9.10 7.40
CA GLY A 732 -13.63 -10.35 6.72
C GLY A 732 -13.55 -10.25 5.20
N SER A 733 -13.92 -11.33 4.51
CA SER A 733 -13.82 -11.46 3.04
C SER A 733 -12.41 -11.23 2.49
N ASN A 734 -11.37 -11.43 3.30
CA ASN A 734 -9.98 -11.29 2.87
C ASN A 734 -9.48 -12.59 2.21
N ALA A 735 -8.57 -12.48 1.24
CA ALA A 735 -7.96 -13.62 0.57
C ALA A 735 -6.45 -13.69 0.84
N VAL A 736 -5.95 -14.86 1.22
CA VAL A 736 -4.52 -15.12 1.43
C VAL A 736 -4.11 -16.34 0.62
N THR A 737 -3.18 -16.18 -0.32
CA THR A 737 -2.55 -17.25 -1.09
C THR A 737 -1.10 -17.39 -0.66
N VAL A 738 -0.68 -18.60 -0.31
CA VAL A 738 0.72 -18.92 0.04
C VAL A 738 1.19 -20.09 -0.83
N THR A 739 2.19 -19.85 -1.66
CA THR A 739 2.71 -20.79 -2.67
C THR A 739 4.21 -20.98 -2.50
N ASP A 740 4.67 -22.23 -2.56
CA ASP A 740 6.11 -22.62 -2.49
C ASP A 740 6.90 -21.92 -1.35
N SER A 741 6.25 -21.65 -0.22
CA SER A 741 6.73 -20.81 0.89
C SER A 741 6.81 -21.58 2.22
N GLU A 742 7.46 -21.04 3.24
CA GLU A 742 7.53 -21.65 4.58
C GLU A 742 6.86 -20.75 5.64
N ILE A 743 5.92 -21.31 6.41
CA ILE A 743 5.31 -20.65 7.57
C ILE A 743 5.86 -21.26 8.86
N ARG A 744 6.72 -20.53 9.56
CA ARG A 744 7.38 -20.94 10.81
C ARG A 744 6.65 -20.42 12.04
N SER A 745 6.37 -21.31 12.98
CA SER A 745 5.66 -21.07 14.23
C SER A 745 6.59 -21.25 15.43
N TYR A 746 7.14 -20.16 15.95
CA TYR A 746 7.97 -20.14 17.16
C TYR A 746 7.14 -19.82 18.40
N ASN A 747 7.38 -20.56 19.48
CA ASN A 747 6.61 -20.47 20.71
C ASN A 747 7.52 -20.72 21.93
N SER A 748 7.62 -19.76 22.86
CA SER A 748 8.42 -19.91 24.08
C SER A 748 7.92 -19.00 25.21
N PRO A 749 7.42 -19.54 26.35
CA PRO A 749 7.38 -20.96 26.71
C PRO A 749 6.19 -21.70 26.06
N GLN A 750 6.45 -22.87 25.50
CA GLN A 750 5.45 -23.79 24.94
C GLN A 750 4.67 -24.49 26.08
N THR A 751 3.77 -23.75 26.74
CA THR A 751 2.82 -24.29 27.73
C THR A 751 1.67 -25.04 27.03
N ALA A 752 0.74 -25.64 27.78
CA ALA A 752 -0.47 -26.26 27.22
C ALA A 752 -1.46 -25.26 26.60
N THR A 753 -1.36 -23.98 26.99
CA THR A 753 -2.28 -22.89 26.62
C THR A 753 -1.66 -21.88 25.65
N ASN A 754 -0.33 -21.74 25.62
CA ASN A 754 0.40 -20.87 24.69
C ASN A 754 0.57 -21.55 23.34
N HIS A 755 -0.02 -20.97 22.28
CA HIS A 755 0.01 -21.49 20.91
C HIS A 755 0.57 -20.45 19.92
N GLN A 756 1.13 -20.96 18.82
CA GLN A 756 1.50 -20.17 17.66
C GLN A 756 1.13 -20.98 16.40
N PHE A 757 -0.08 -20.81 15.88
CA PHE A 757 -0.51 -21.46 14.64
C PHE A 757 0.21 -20.84 13.43
N SER A 758 0.25 -21.55 12.29
CA SER A 758 0.63 -20.94 11.01
C SER A 758 -0.42 -19.93 10.55
N ALA A 759 -1.71 -20.23 10.77
CA ALA A 759 -2.81 -19.28 10.56
C ALA A 759 -3.93 -19.45 11.59
N ASP A 760 -4.59 -18.34 11.98
CA ASP A 760 -5.79 -18.29 12.84
C ASP A 760 -6.83 -17.35 12.20
N LEU A 761 -7.90 -17.92 11.66
CA LEU A 761 -8.95 -17.22 10.92
C LEU A 761 -10.13 -16.92 11.87
N ARG A 762 -10.21 -15.67 12.34
CA ARG A 762 -11.14 -15.22 13.40
C ARG A 762 -12.30 -14.38 12.87
N SER A 763 -12.12 -13.70 11.73
CA SER A 763 -13.19 -13.04 10.96
C SER A 763 -13.85 -13.99 9.96
N LYS A 764 -14.90 -13.50 9.27
CA LYS A 764 -15.84 -14.29 8.46
C LYS A 764 -15.59 -14.17 6.95
N ASN A 765 -16.03 -15.16 6.18
CA ASN A 765 -15.97 -15.23 4.71
C ASN A 765 -14.56 -15.12 4.10
N ASN A 766 -13.50 -15.27 4.90
CA ASN A 766 -12.13 -15.21 4.42
C ASN A 766 -11.77 -16.46 3.61
N THR A 767 -10.73 -16.36 2.79
CA THR A 767 -10.15 -17.50 2.06
C THR A 767 -8.66 -17.63 2.35
N LEU A 768 -8.20 -18.80 2.76
CA LEU A 768 -6.78 -19.16 2.85
C LEU A 768 -6.49 -20.29 1.84
N ARG A 769 -5.45 -20.11 1.01
CA ARG A 769 -4.92 -21.13 0.10
C ARG A 769 -3.48 -21.43 0.43
N LEU A 770 -3.17 -22.70 0.67
CA LEU A 770 -1.82 -23.22 0.85
C LEU A 770 -1.49 -24.13 -0.34
N LEU A 771 -0.56 -23.70 -1.18
CA LEU A 771 -0.31 -24.23 -2.53
C LEU A 771 1.17 -24.58 -2.75
N GLY A 772 1.46 -25.32 -3.83
CA GLY A 772 2.83 -25.72 -4.16
C GLY A 772 3.46 -26.62 -3.09
N ALA A 773 4.78 -26.56 -2.96
CA ALA A 773 5.60 -27.20 -1.94
C ALA A 773 5.62 -26.44 -0.60
N THR A 774 4.55 -25.70 -0.28
CA THR A 774 4.47 -24.90 0.95
C THR A 774 4.64 -25.76 2.20
N LYS A 775 5.33 -25.21 3.21
CA LYS A 775 5.62 -25.86 4.49
C LYS A 775 4.96 -25.13 5.65
N LEU A 776 4.36 -25.90 6.56
CA LEU A 776 3.91 -25.42 7.86
C LEU A 776 4.81 -26.03 8.94
N VAL A 777 5.48 -25.21 9.74
CA VAL A 777 6.57 -25.68 10.62
C VAL A 777 6.38 -25.21 12.06
N GLU A 778 6.15 -26.13 12.98
CA GLU A 778 6.20 -25.84 14.44
C GLU A 778 7.64 -25.97 14.93
N ALA A 779 8.15 -24.91 15.57
CA ALA A 779 9.49 -24.93 16.15
C ALA A 779 9.59 -25.98 17.27
N ASN A 780 10.66 -26.76 17.26
CA ASN A 780 10.94 -27.85 18.21
C ASN A 780 12.10 -27.54 19.17
N THR A 781 12.48 -26.26 19.26
CA THR A 781 13.53 -25.72 20.12
C THR A 781 13.04 -24.46 20.84
N PRO A 782 13.34 -24.26 22.14
CA PRO A 782 14.00 -25.19 23.05
C PRO A 782 13.07 -26.30 23.60
N GLN A 783 11.78 -26.31 23.23
CA GLN A 783 10.78 -27.29 23.65
C GLN A 783 10.24 -28.08 22.44
N PRO A 784 9.88 -29.38 22.57
CA PRO A 784 9.43 -30.18 21.43
C PRO A 784 8.06 -29.77 20.90
N ALA A 785 7.94 -29.68 19.57
CA ALA A 785 6.69 -29.46 18.83
C ALA A 785 5.55 -30.37 19.33
N ARG A 786 4.36 -29.79 19.56
CA ARG A 786 3.23 -30.42 20.25
C ARG A 786 1.87 -30.29 19.57
N MET A 787 1.70 -29.40 18.60
CA MET A 787 0.40 -29.13 17.98
C MET A 787 -0.06 -30.29 17.09
N ASN A 788 -1.37 -30.57 17.09
CA ASN A 788 -1.98 -31.60 16.26
C ASN A 788 -2.21 -31.08 14.83
N PHE A 789 -2.56 -29.79 14.72
CA PHE A 789 -2.76 -29.08 13.45
C PHE A 789 -2.19 -27.66 13.51
N LEU A 790 -1.84 -27.10 12.35
CA LEU A 790 -1.16 -25.79 12.24
C LEU A 790 -2.04 -24.65 11.67
N VAL A 791 -3.23 -24.93 11.14
CA VAL A 791 -4.21 -23.92 10.71
C VAL A 791 -5.46 -24.03 11.57
N MET A 792 -5.77 -22.93 12.25
CA MET A 792 -6.98 -22.75 13.05
C MET A 792 -8.03 -21.98 12.25
N ASN A 793 -9.23 -22.55 12.10
CA ASN A 793 -10.40 -21.82 11.63
C ASN A 793 -11.38 -21.65 12.80
N ARG A 794 -11.87 -20.43 13.04
CA ARG A 794 -12.84 -20.13 14.11
C ARG A 794 -14.25 -19.86 13.57
N ASP A 795 -14.48 -19.93 12.25
CA ASP A 795 -15.78 -19.65 11.64
C ASP A 795 -16.02 -20.42 10.33
N ASP A 796 -17.13 -21.16 10.25
CA ASP A 796 -17.48 -22.02 9.11
C ASP A 796 -17.77 -21.28 7.79
N SER A 797 -17.89 -19.95 7.80
CA SER A 797 -17.99 -19.17 6.56
C SER A 797 -16.64 -19.00 5.84
N ASN A 798 -15.53 -19.29 6.51
CA ASN A 798 -14.20 -19.23 5.91
C ASN A 798 -13.92 -20.45 5.02
N THR A 799 -13.21 -20.24 3.92
CA THR A 799 -12.74 -21.32 3.03
C THR A 799 -11.25 -21.54 3.24
N VAL A 800 -10.83 -22.77 3.54
CA VAL A 800 -9.41 -23.15 3.63
C VAL A 800 -9.10 -24.25 2.62
N GLU A 801 -8.24 -23.95 1.66
CA GLU A 801 -7.78 -24.88 0.62
C GLU A 801 -6.32 -25.27 0.90
N VAL A 802 -6.06 -26.56 1.13
CA VAL A 802 -4.70 -27.08 1.33
C VAL A 802 -4.38 -28.07 0.22
N ALA A 803 -3.37 -27.78 -0.59
CA ALA A 803 -2.96 -28.65 -1.68
C ALA A 803 -2.28 -29.94 -1.13
N PRO A 804 -2.44 -31.12 -1.77
CA PRO A 804 -1.79 -32.37 -1.34
C PRO A 804 -0.25 -32.37 -1.37
N SER A 805 0.37 -31.32 -1.89
CA SER A 805 1.82 -31.08 -1.90
C SER A 805 2.32 -30.24 -0.72
N VAL A 806 1.42 -29.67 0.09
CA VAL A 806 1.76 -28.95 1.33
C VAL A 806 2.24 -29.96 2.37
N THR A 807 3.32 -29.62 3.08
CA THR A 807 3.89 -30.49 4.11
C THR A 807 3.90 -29.84 5.48
N VAL A 808 3.87 -30.67 6.54
CA VAL A 808 3.91 -30.24 7.93
C VAL A 808 5.16 -30.81 8.60
N GLU A 809 5.94 -29.96 9.26
CA GLU A 809 7.10 -30.34 10.06
C GLU A 809 6.88 -29.90 11.51
N GLY A 810 6.96 -30.82 12.47
CA GLY A 810 6.59 -30.55 13.86
C GLY A 810 6.42 -31.85 14.64
N ARG A 811 5.30 -31.96 15.38
CA ARG A 811 4.91 -33.20 16.07
C ARG A 811 4.71 -34.35 15.07
N GLU A 812 5.11 -35.57 15.46
CA GLU A 812 4.82 -36.78 14.68
C GLU A 812 3.30 -36.99 14.57
N GLY A 813 2.80 -37.06 13.33
CA GLY A 813 1.37 -37.15 13.03
C GLY A 813 0.65 -35.79 12.94
N ALA A 814 1.35 -34.66 12.95
CA ALA A 814 0.70 -33.35 12.78
C ALA A 814 0.16 -33.13 11.35
N HIS A 815 -0.95 -32.39 11.26
CA HIS A 815 -1.67 -32.09 10.03
C HIS A 815 -1.77 -30.58 9.76
N ALA A 816 -2.25 -30.20 8.57
CA ALA A 816 -2.49 -28.79 8.26
C ALA A 816 -3.76 -28.27 8.96
N LEU A 817 -4.83 -29.06 8.91
CA LEU A 817 -6.14 -28.78 9.49
C LEU A 817 -6.54 -29.92 10.46
N PRO A 818 -7.47 -29.68 11.40
CA PRO A 818 -7.97 -30.71 12.33
C PRO A 818 -8.57 -31.94 11.63
N VAL A 819 -8.27 -33.14 12.13
CA VAL A 819 -8.85 -34.40 11.64
C VAL A 819 -10.19 -34.71 12.33
N THR A 820 -11.29 -34.37 11.66
CA THR A 820 -12.66 -34.55 12.19
C THR A 820 -13.23 -35.96 12.04
N LEU A 821 -12.63 -36.82 11.19
CA LEU A 821 -13.03 -38.22 11.02
C LEU A 821 -12.10 -39.15 11.81
N TRP A 822 -12.68 -39.99 12.69
CA TRP A 822 -11.94 -40.99 13.45
C TRP A 822 -11.55 -42.21 12.61
N ASP A 823 -10.39 -42.78 12.91
CA ASP A 823 -9.88 -44.05 12.35
C ASP A 823 -10.19 -45.28 13.24
N GLY A 824 -10.81 -45.05 14.40
CA GLY A 824 -11.09 -46.08 15.41
C GLY A 824 -9.93 -46.43 16.33
N ALA A 825 -8.80 -45.72 16.29
CA ALA A 825 -7.58 -46.09 17.02
C ALA A 825 -6.72 -44.92 17.53
N THR A 826 -6.69 -43.78 16.84
CA THR A 826 -5.86 -42.62 17.17
C THR A 826 -6.48 -41.83 18.33
N VAL A 827 -5.63 -41.41 19.26
CA VAL A 827 -6.02 -40.79 20.54
C VAL A 827 -5.00 -39.72 20.93
N THR A 828 -5.41 -38.46 20.90
CA THR A 828 -4.51 -37.29 20.95
C THR A 828 -4.92 -36.35 22.08
N GLU A 829 -3.96 -35.77 22.80
CA GLU A 829 -4.28 -34.84 23.90
C GLU A 829 -4.83 -33.52 23.34
N PRO A 830 -6.06 -33.12 23.71
CA PRO A 830 -6.67 -31.88 23.26
C PRO A 830 -5.99 -30.65 23.85
N MET A 831 -6.25 -29.51 23.22
CA MET A 831 -6.00 -28.19 23.81
C MET A 831 -6.98 -27.93 24.96
N SER A 832 -6.74 -26.90 25.78
CA SER A 832 -7.62 -26.59 26.91
C SER A 832 -7.70 -25.10 27.19
N GLY A 833 -8.90 -24.62 27.51
CA GLY A 833 -9.21 -23.21 27.76
C GLY A 833 -10.17 -23.00 28.93
N THR A 834 -10.61 -21.76 29.09
CA THR A 834 -11.59 -21.37 30.13
C THR A 834 -12.86 -20.84 29.46
N VAL A 835 -13.96 -21.57 29.61
CA VAL A 835 -15.27 -21.25 29.03
C VAL A 835 -16.17 -20.60 30.07
N ARG A 836 -16.83 -19.50 29.71
CA ARG A 836 -17.76 -18.80 30.61
C ARG A 836 -19.22 -19.03 30.20
N ASN A 837 -19.94 -19.85 30.95
CA ASN A 837 -21.36 -20.18 30.71
C ASN A 837 -22.20 -19.80 31.95
N ASP A 838 -23.36 -19.15 31.74
CA ASP A 838 -24.27 -18.63 32.78
C ASP A 838 -23.56 -17.89 33.93
N GLY A 839 -22.54 -17.11 33.58
CA GLY A 839 -21.73 -16.30 34.50
C GLY A 839 -20.63 -17.05 35.27
N THR A 840 -20.58 -18.38 35.17
CA THR A 840 -19.59 -19.28 35.80
C THR A 840 -18.47 -19.61 34.82
N GLU A 841 -17.23 -19.70 35.30
CA GLU A 841 -16.05 -20.06 34.51
C GLU A 841 -15.68 -21.53 34.73
N TRP A 842 -15.47 -22.25 33.63
CA TRP A 842 -15.20 -23.68 33.56
C TRP A 842 -13.88 -23.93 32.86
N PHE A 843 -13.03 -24.79 33.43
CA PHE A 843 -11.90 -25.34 32.69
C PHE A 843 -12.41 -26.43 31.74
N CYS A 844 -12.12 -26.30 30.45
CA CYS A 844 -12.60 -27.20 29.40
C CYS A 844 -11.46 -27.66 28.51
N TYR A 845 -11.50 -28.93 28.10
CA TYR A 845 -10.73 -29.42 26.96
C TYR A 845 -11.47 -29.07 25.66
N GLU A 846 -10.73 -28.60 24.67
CA GLU A 846 -11.26 -28.12 23.39
C GLU A 846 -11.12 -29.21 22.33
N ILE A 847 -12.26 -29.65 21.79
CA ILE A 847 -12.39 -30.81 20.92
C ILE A 847 -12.48 -30.33 19.47
N TYR A 848 -11.33 -30.38 18.78
CA TYR A 848 -11.17 -30.01 17.39
C TYR A 848 -11.10 -31.24 16.47
N GLU A 849 -10.59 -32.35 16.98
CA GLU A 849 -10.42 -33.62 16.26
C GLU A 849 -11.26 -34.74 16.88
N ALA A 850 -11.52 -35.80 16.12
CA ALA A 850 -12.13 -37.00 16.70
C ALA A 850 -11.19 -37.71 17.70
N SER A 851 -9.87 -37.59 17.50
CA SER A 851 -8.85 -38.13 18.40
C SER A 851 -8.77 -37.42 19.75
N ASP A 852 -9.17 -36.15 19.82
CA ASP A 852 -9.33 -35.39 21.07
C ASP A 852 -10.45 -36.00 21.93
N LEU A 853 -11.61 -36.27 21.31
CA LEU A 853 -12.75 -36.86 22.00
C LEU A 853 -12.44 -38.29 22.47
N ALA A 854 -11.70 -39.06 21.67
CA ALA A 854 -11.21 -40.39 22.05
C ALA A 854 -10.23 -40.32 23.24
N TRP A 855 -9.49 -39.22 23.42
CA TRP A 855 -8.63 -39.01 24.59
C TRP A 855 -9.47 -38.71 25.82
N ILE A 856 -10.49 -37.84 25.72
CA ILE A 856 -11.44 -37.61 26.82
C ILE A 856 -12.10 -38.92 27.26
N ALA A 857 -12.52 -39.78 26.32
CA ALA A 857 -13.00 -41.12 26.63
C ALA A 857 -11.95 -41.92 27.41
N ARG A 858 -10.72 -42.04 26.88
CA ARG A 858 -9.63 -42.80 27.52
C ARG A 858 -9.31 -42.30 28.93
N GLU A 859 -9.22 -40.99 29.15
CA GLU A 859 -8.83 -40.39 30.42
C GLU A 859 -9.96 -40.37 31.46
N ALA A 860 -11.21 -40.15 31.04
CA ALA A 860 -12.38 -40.34 31.92
C ALA A 860 -12.49 -41.79 32.39
N ASN A 861 -12.29 -42.74 31.47
CA ASN A 861 -12.37 -44.16 31.73
C ASN A 861 -11.17 -44.68 32.54
N ALA A 862 -10.02 -44.00 32.48
CA ALA A 862 -8.87 -44.24 33.36
C ALA A 862 -8.98 -43.57 34.74
N GLY A 863 -9.95 -42.66 34.95
CA GLY A 863 -10.08 -41.88 36.18
C GLY A 863 -8.98 -40.82 36.35
N ARG A 864 -8.49 -40.24 35.24
CA ARG A 864 -7.33 -39.32 35.22
C ARG A 864 -7.66 -37.87 34.86
N LEU A 865 -8.90 -37.58 34.42
CA LEU A 865 -9.37 -36.20 34.27
C LEU A 865 -9.49 -35.50 35.64
N ALA A 866 -9.31 -34.18 35.66
CA ALA A 866 -9.52 -33.37 36.85
C ALA A 866 -11.02 -33.24 37.19
N GLU A 867 -11.35 -33.18 38.48
CA GLU A 867 -12.74 -33.11 38.96
C GLU A 867 -13.44 -31.81 38.51
N GLY A 868 -14.50 -31.96 37.70
CA GLY A 868 -15.22 -30.85 37.11
C GLY A 868 -14.64 -30.29 35.80
N ALA A 869 -13.58 -30.89 35.24
CA ALA A 869 -13.05 -30.51 33.93
C ALA A 869 -14.03 -30.88 32.80
N GLY A 870 -14.52 -29.88 32.08
CA GLY A 870 -15.50 -30.04 31.02
C GLY A 870 -14.89 -30.30 29.64
N VAL A 871 -15.76 -30.35 28.63
CA VAL A 871 -15.39 -30.30 27.22
C VAL A 871 -16.13 -29.17 26.49
N LEU A 872 -15.43 -28.54 25.56
CA LEU A 872 -15.99 -27.63 24.55
C LEU A 872 -15.77 -28.28 23.18
N PHE A 873 -16.82 -28.46 22.40
CA PHE A 873 -16.69 -28.81 20.99
C PHE A 873 -16.40 -27.55 20.17
N CYS A 874 -15.45 -27.68 19.24
CA CYS A 874 -15.02 -26.59 18.35
C CYS A 874 -15.09 -27.00 16.86
N ASN A 875 -15.58 -28.21 16.57
CA ASN A 875 -15.81 -28.76 15.24
C ASN A 875 -16.93 -29.80 15.30
N ASP A 876 -17.58 -30.06 14.16
CA ASP A 876 -18.33 -31.30 13.93
C ASP A 876 -17.38 -32.50 13.91
N ILE A 877 -17.76 -33.60 14.58
CA ILE A 877 -16.94 -34.80 14.75
C ILE A 877 -17.63 -36.01 14.12
N ASP A 878 -16.89 -36.86 13.42
CA ASP A 878 -17.38 -38.12 12.85
C ASP A 878 -16.58 -39.29 13.43
N LEU A 879 -17.25 -40.22 14.12
CA LEU A 879 -16.60 -41.40 14.70
C LEU A 879 -16.48 -42.58 13.72
N GLY A 880 -16.81 -42.36 12.43
CA GLY A 880 -16.57 -43.28 11.32
C GLY A 880 -17.30 -44.62 11.40
N ASN A 881 -18.30 -44.75 12.29
CA ASN A 881 -18.95 -46.02 12.64
C ASN A 881 -17.98 -47.08 13.22
N HIS A 882 -16.84 -46.62 13.78
CA HIS A 882 -15.91 -47.44 14.56
C HIS A 882 -16.48 -47.75 15.95
N GLU A 883 -15.93 -48.76 16.64
CA GLU A 883 -16.37 -49.16 17.97
C GLU A 883 -15.99 -48.10 19.02
N TRP A 884 -16.99 -47.36 19.49
CA TRP A 884 -16.85 -46.32 20.50
C TRP A 884 -16.93 -46.88 21.92
N THR A 885 -15.97 -46.52 22.76
CA THR A 885 -16.05 -46.74 24.21
C THR A 885 -16.66 -45.50 24.88
N PRO A 886 -17.84 -45.60 25.52
CA PRO A 886 -18.53 -44.45 26.12
C PRO A 886 -17.66 -43.63 27.09
N ILE A 887 -17.83 -42.31 27.12
CA ILE A 887 -17.10 -41.43 28.06
C ILE A 887 -17.68 -41.60 29.49
N GLY A 888 -16.87 -42.00 30.45
CA GLY A 888 -17.35 -42.43 31.77
C GLY A 888 -17.89 -43.88 31.77
N TYR A 889 -17.32 -44.74 30.94
CA TYR A 889 -17.58 -46.19 30.89
C TYR A 889 -17.19 -46.90 32.18
N THR A 890 -17.94 -47.94 32.54
CA THR A 890 -17.63 -48.81 33.67
C THR A 890 -17.51 -50.28 33.23
N SER A 891 -16.48 -50.97 33.73
CA SER A 891 -16.22 -52.40 33.50
C SER A 891 -17.11 -53.33 34.33
N LEU A 892 -18.15 -52.80 34.97
CA LEU A 892 -19.19 -53.62 35.61
C LEU A 892 -20.07 -54.24 34.52
N THR A 893 -20.14 -55.57 34.50
CA THR A 893 -20.99 -56.34 33.56
C THR A 893 -22.10 -57.12 34.25
N ASN A 894 -22.19 -57.04 35.59
CA ASN A 894 -23.23 -57.73 36.35
C ASN A 894 -24.53 -56.90 36.34
N PRO A 895 -25.62 -57.38 35.71
CA PRO A 895 -26.87 -56.63 35.60
C PRO A 895 -27.51 -56.27 36.96
N ASN A 896 -27.22 -57.06 38.00
CA ASN A 896 -27.75 -56.88 39.35
C ASN A 896 -26.96 -55.87 40.19
N ASP A 897 -25.92 -55.22 39.65
CA ASP A 897 -25.22 -54.15 40.37
C ASP A 897 -26.16 -52.97 40.66
N THR A 898 -26.02 -52.44 41.89
CA THR A 898 -26.89 -51.38 42.46
C THR A 898 -26.46 -50.00 42.00
N GLU A 899 -27.35 -49.00 42.12
CA GLU A 899 -27.02 -47.60 41.78
C GLU A 899 -25.73 -47.11 42.46
N ALA A 900 -25.51 -47.50 43.72
CA ALA A 900 -24.30 -47.16 44.48
C ALA A 900 -23.03 -47.87 43.96
N ASN A 901 -23.14 -49.03 43.31
CA ASN A 901 -21.99 -49.76 42.76
C ASN A 901 -21.40 -49.04 41.53
N TYR A 902 -22.24 -48.33 40.76
CA TYR A 902 -21.82 -47.54 39.60
C TYR A 902 -21.14 -46.24 40.02
N THR A 903 -21.76 -45.49 40.95
CA THR A 903 -21.22 -44.21 41.44
C THR A 903 -19.99 -44.35 42.34
N ALA A 904 -19.65 -45.56 42.80
CA ALA A 904 -18.52 -45.83 43.69
C ALA A 904 -17.19 -46.16 42.97
N LYS A 905 -17.16 -46.15 41.63
CA LYS A 905 -15.92 -46.32 40.85
C LYS A 905 -15.55 -45.02 40.14
N GLY A 906 -14.27 -44.65 40.20
CA GLY A 906 -13.71 -43.43 39.60
C GLY A 906 -13.59 -43.48 38.07
N HIS A 907 -14.67 -43.78 37.37
CA HIS A 907 -14.78 -43.77 35.91
C HIS A 907 -16.01 -42.93 35.50
N LEU A 908 -16.09 -41.72 36.03
CA LEU A 908 -17.19 -40.76 35.82
C LEU A 908 -16.67 -39.56 35.05
N PHE A 909 -17.45 -39.04 34.09
CA PHE A 909 -17.21 -37.70 33.58
C PHE A 909 -17.99 -36.70 34.47
N SER A 910 -17.27 -35.87 35.23
CA SER A 910 -17.87 -34.94 36.20
C SER A 910 -17.84 -33.46 35.79
N GLY A 911 -17.42 -33.16 34.56
CA GLY A 911 -17.46 -31.81 34.00
C GLY A 911 -18.75 -31.50 33.24
N CYS A 912 -18.78 -30.28 32.68
CA CYS A 912 -19.80 -29.83 31.75
C CYS A 912 -19.48 -30.24 30.31
N VAL A 913 -20.51 -30.30 29.47
CA VAL A 913 -20.42 -30.55 28.03
C VAL A 913 -20.99 -29.34 27.30
N PHE A 914 -20.16 -28.60 26.58
CA PHE A 914 -20.56 -27.46 25.76
C PHE A 914 -20.37 -27.83 24.29
N GLY A 915 -21.47 -28.08 23.57
CA GLY A 915 -21.46 -28.50 22.17
C GLY A 915 -21.31 -27.36 21.17
N ASN A 916 -21.63 -26.11 21.55
CA ASN A 916 -21.46 -24.91 20.73
C ASN A 916 -22.13 -25.00 19.33
N GLY A 917 -23.22 -25.78 19.22
CA GLY A 917 -23.95 -26.04 17.98
C GLY A 917 -23.40 -27.18 17.12
N HIS A 918 -22.26 -27.77 17.51
CA HIS A 918 -21.61 -28.84 16.77
C HIS A 918 -22.28 -30.21 16.97
N THR A 919 -21.99 -31.11 16.03
CA THR A 919 -22.59 -32.44 15.90
C THR A 919 -21.55 -33.55 15.96
N VAL A 920 -21.80 -34.58 16.77
CA VAL A 920 -21.04 -35.85 16.73
C VAL A 920 -21.80 -36.90 15.93
N ARG A 921 -21.17 -37.56 14.95
CA ARG A 921 -21.83 -38.48 14.01
C ARG A 921 -21.28 -39.90 14.05
N ASN A 922 -22.09 -40.84 13.57
CA ASN A 922 -21.73 -42.23 13.28
C ASN A 922 -21.19 -42.97 14.51
N VAL A 923 -21.90 -42.88 15.63
CA VAL A 923 -21.51 -43.45 16.93
C VAL A 923 -21.96 -44.92 17.01
N ARG A 924 -21.03 -45.88 16.89
CA ARG A 924 -21.33 -47.32 17.07
C ARG A 924 -20.80 -47.82 18.42
N ILE A 925 -21.66 -48.41 19.25
CA ILE A 925 -21.30 -48.95 20.57
C ILE A 925 -21.75 -50.41 20.66
N ASP A 926 -20.83 -51.37 20.63
CA ASP A 926 -21.12 -52.82 20.72
C ASP A 926 -20.62 -53.42 22.06
N LEU A 927 -20.84 -52.65 23.14
CA LEU A 927 -20.27 -52.92 24.46
C LEU A 927 -21.36 -53.26 25.48
N THR A 928 -21.22 -54.43 26.10
CA THR A 928 -22.07 -54.83 27.23
C THR A 928 -21.65 -54.08 28.49
N THR A 929 -22.34 -52.99 28.80
CA THR A 929 -22.15 -52.19 30.02
C THR A 929 -23.48 -51.57 30.47
N PRO A 930 -23.74 -51.41 31.79
CA PRO A 930 -24.98 -50.84 32.29
C PRO A 930 -25.26 -49.37 31.97
N ALA A 931 -24.31 -48.58 31.45
CA ALA A 931 -24.55 -47.20 31.05
C ALA A 931 -23.96 -46.94 29.65
N ARG A 932 -24.83 -46.74 28.64
CA ARG A 932 -24.45 -46.66 27.20
C ARG A 932 -24.97 -45.40 26.52
N GLY A 933 -24.11 -44.77 25.73
CA GLY A 933 -24.33 -43.57 24.92
C GLY A 933 -23.00 -43.00 24.45
N LEU A 934 -22.99 -41.88 23.72
CA LEU A 934 -21.74 -41.15 23.45
C LEU A 934 -20.97 -40.90 24.77
N PHE A 935 -21.69 -40.45 25.78
CA PHE A 935 -21.28 -40.51 27.18
C PHE A 935 -21.91 -41.75 27.87
N GLY A 936 -21.12 -42.49 28.62
CA GLY A 936 -21.61 -43.53 29.53
C GLY A 936 -22.24 -42.89 30.76
N GLN A 937 -21.49 -42.04 31.46
CA GLN A 937 -21.89 -41.43 32.73
C GLN A 937 -21.48 -39.96 32.81
N VAL A 938 -22.45 -39.05 32.93
CA VAL A 938 -22.25 -37.60 33.24
C VAL A 938 -22.75 -37.33 34.65
N TYR A 939 -21.91 -36.76 35.52
CA TYR A 939 -22.16 -36.72 36.97
C TYR A 939 -21.70 -35.40 37.63
N GLY A 940 -22.62 -34.50 37.93
CA GLY A 940 -22.32 -33.31 38.75
C GLY A 940 -22.21 -33.60 40.26
N THR A 941 -21.54 -32.73 41.00
CA THR A 941 -21.53 -32.77 42.48
C THR A 941 -22.59 -31.83 43.07
N ASP A 942 -22.87 -31.95 44.37
CA ASP A 942 -23.84 -31.07 45.05
C ASP A 942 -23.35 -29.60 45.14
N ASP A 943 -22.04 -29.35 44.99
CA ASP A 943 -21.39 -28.02 44.95
C ASP A 943 -21.01 -27.54 43.54
N LYS A 944 -20.81 -28.45 42.59
CA LYS A 944 -20.58 -28.18 41.16
C LYS A 944 -21.50 -29.06 40.30
N PRO A 945 -22.77 -28.69 40.13
CA PRO A 945 -23.67 -29.41 39.24
C PRO A 945 -23.22 -29.23 37.79
N ALA A 946 -23.20 -30.33 37.03
CA ALA A 946 -22.77 -30.32 35.63
C ALA A 946 -23.85 -29.72 34.71
N ALA A 947 -23.48 -29.38 33.47
CA ALA A 947 -24.39 -28.91 32.44
C ALA A 947 -24.11 -29.62 31.11
N ILE A 948 -25.13 -29.72 30.25
CA ILE A 948 -25.02 -30.24 28.88
C ILE A 948 -25.74 -29.24 27.96
N ASP A 949 -24.99 -28.38 27.27
CA ASP A 949 -25.52 -27.27 26.48
C ASP A 949 -25.14 -27.43 25.01
N ASP A 950 -26.10 -27.24 24.10
CA ASP A 950 -25.90 -27.00 22.68
C ASP A 950 -25.11 -28.08 21.90
N LEU A 951 -25.26 -29.36 22.27
CA LEU A 951 -24.62 -30.50 21.58
C LEU A 951 -25.62 -31.31 20.75
N HIS A 952 -25.24 -31.70 19.54
CA HIS A 952 -26.04 -32.53 18.64
C HIS A 952 -25.36 -33.87 18.39
N VAL A 953 -26.13 -34.94 18.18
CA VAL A 953 -25.59 -36.27 17.85
C VAL A 953 -26.45 -36.96 16.78
N GLU A 954 -25.83 -37.54 15.75
CA GLU A 954 -26.54 -38.17 14.63
C GLU A 954 -26.01 -39.58 14.28
N ASN A 955 -26.90 -40.45 13.80
CA ASN A 955 -26.61 -41.83 13.38
C ASN A 955 -25.91 -42.65 14.49
N VAL A 956 -26.69 -43.04 15.50
CA VAL A 956 -26.20 -43.75 16.68
C VAL A 956 -26.71 -45.19 16.70
N ALA A 957 -25.80 -46.15 16.68
CA ALA A 957 -26.09 -47.59 16.76
C ALA A 957 -25.53 -48.16 18.06
N ILE A 958 -26.41 -48.65 18.95
CA ILE A 958 -26.01 -49.25 20.23
C ILE A 958 -26.46 -50.72 20.27
N GLU A 959 -25.48 -51.61 20.29
CA GLU A 959 -25.59 -53.07 20.28
C GLU A 959 -25.19 -53.66 21.65
N GLY A 960 -25.36 -54.97 21.84
CA GLY A 960 -25.11 -55.66 23.12
C GLY A 960 -26.20 -55.48 24.20
N GLU A 961 -25.92 -55.91 25.44
CA GLU A 961 -26.83 -55.71 26.58
C GLU A 961 -26.41 -54.51 27.44
N GLY A 962 -27.38 -53.73 27.91
CA GLY A 962 -27.14 -52.62 28.84
C GLY A 962 -28.39 -52.26 29.60
N LYS A 963 -28.21 -51.55 30.72
CA LYS A 963 -29.28 -51.15 31.64
C LYS A 963 -29.83 -49.81 31.17
N TRP A 964 -29.12 -48.73 31.48
CA TRP A 964 -29.47 -47.37 31.09
C TRP A 964 -28.82 -47.00 29.75
N THR A 965 -29.63 -46.77 28.72
CA THR A 965 -29.13 -46.52 27.35
C THR A 965 -29.76 -45.26 26.75
N GLY A 966 -28.94 -44.30 26.33
CA GLY A 966 -29.41 -43.10 25.61
C GLY A 966 -28.41 -42.71 24.54
N GLY A 967 -28.88 -42.15 23.41
CA GLY A 967 -27.98 -41.84 22.28
C GLY A 967 -26.90 -40.83 22.67
N LEU A 968 -27.27 -39.80 23.43
CA LEU A 968 -26.33 -38.80 23.96
C LEU A 968 -25.66 -39.30 25.26
N ALA A 969 -26.43 -39.75 26.25
CA ALA A 969 -25.85 -40.30 27.47
C ALA A 969 -26.63 -41.47 28.11
N GLY A 970 -25.91 -42.46 28.61
CA GLY A 970 -26.49 -43.61 29.33
C GLY A 970 -27.08 -43.22 30.68
N TYR A 971 -26.26 -42.58 31.53
CA TYR A 971 -26.61 -42.18 32.88
C TYR A 971 -26.20 -40.72 33.15
N VAL A 972 -27.17 -39.87 33.45
CA VAL A 972 -26.97 -38.46 33.82
C VAL A 972 -27.38 -38.26 35.27
N ARG A 973 -26.53 -37.61 36.08
CA ARG A 973 -26.86 -37.23 37.45
C ARG A 973 -26.44 -35.81 37.81
N ASN A 974 -27.23 -35.17 38.66
CA ASN A 974 -26.87 -33.92 39.36
C ASN A 974 -26.47 -32.79 38.39
N VAL A 975 -27.20 -32.66 37.29
CA VAL A 975 -27.04 -31.55 36.34
C VAL A 975 -27.96 -30.38 36.71
N SER A 976 -27.48 -29.15 36.55
CA SER A 976 -28.27 -27.93 36.73
C SER A 976 -29.10 -27.61 35.48
N ARG A 977 -28.50 -27.80 34.29
CA ARG A 977 -29.10 -27.42 33.02
C ARG A 977 -28.75 -28.42 31.91
N ILE A 978 -29.76 -28.75 31.10
CA ILE A 978 -29.59 -29.37 29.79
C ILE A 978 -30.33 -28.50 28.78
N SER A 979 -29.67 -28.03 27.74
CA SER A 979 -30.27 -27.06 26.81
C SER A 979 -29.85 -27.27 25.37
N ASN A 980 -30.79 -27.06 24.45
CA ASN A 980 -30.63 -27.12 22.98
C ASN A 980 -30.05 -28.43 22.43
N CYS A 981 -30.00 -29.52 23.21
CA CYS A 981 -29.38 -30.76 22.80
C CYS A 981 -30.28 -31.60 21.88
N SER A 982 -29.71 -32.24 20.86
CA SER A 982 -30.48 -33.06 19.90
C SER A 982 -29.86 -34.43 19.64
N ILE A 983 -30.70 -35.38 19.26
CA ILE A 983 -30.30 -36.73 18.86
C ILE A 983 -31.16 -37.20 17.67
N LYS A 984 -30.54 -37.78 16.64
CA LYS A 984 -31.25 -38.15 15.39
C LYS A 984 -30.71 -39.44 14.75
N GLU A 985 -31.61 -40.26 14.19
CA GLU A 985 -31.34 -41.62 13.68
C GLU A 985 -30.67 -42.51 14.75
N VAL A 986 -31.47 -43.04 15.67
CA VAL A 986 -30.98 -43.86 16.79
C VAL A 986 -31.51 -45.28 16.67
N ALA A 987 -30.62 -46.26 16.61
CA ALA A 987 -30.94 -47.67 16.74
C ALA A 987 -30.34 -48.22 18.04
N ILE A 988 -31.18 -48.56 19.01
CA ILE A 988 -30.76 -49.15 20.29
C ILE A 988 -31.28 -50.59 20.39
N ALA A 989 -30.36 -51.54 20.58
CA ALA A 989 -30.65 -52.92 20.91
C ALA A 989 -30.91 -53.04 22.42
N CYS A 990 -32.18 -53.28 22.75
CA CYS A 990 -32.64 -53.78 24.02
C CYS A 990 -32.49 -55.32 24.01
N GLY A 991 -31.29 -55.80 24.37
CA GLY A 991 -30.95 -57.22 24.49
C GLY A 991 -31.88 -58.03 25.40
N GLU A 992 -31.71 -59.36 25.41
CA GLU A 992 -32.73 -60.27 25.96
C GLU A 992 -32.70 -60.40 27.50
N GLY A 993 -31.64 -59.93 28.15
CA GLY A 993 -31.39 -60.02 29.58
C GLY A 993 -32.43 -59.34 30.49
N ALA A 994 -32.61 -59.92 31.68
CA ALA A 994 -33.65 -59.56 32.66
C ALA A 994 -33.56 -58.14 33.27
N ASN A 995 -32.55 -57.34 32.91
CA ASN A 995 -32.27 -56.03 33.52
C ASN A 995 -32.00 -54.93 32.47
N THR A 996 -32.41 -55.13 31.22
CA THR A 996 -32.34 -54.12 30.17
C THR A 996 -33.48 -53.11 30.33
N TYR A 997 -33.23 -51.99 31.03
CA TYR A 997 -34.30 -51.05 31.37
C TYR A 997 -33.85 -49.59 31.59
N GLY A 998 -34.70 -48.66 31.14
CA GLY A 998 -34.41 -47.24 31.14
C GLY A 998 -33.65 -46.84 29.88
N SER A 999 -34.32 -46.92 28.74
CA SER A 999 -33.75 -46.54 27.44
C SER A 999 -34.41 -45.25 26.94
N GLY A 1000 -33.64 -44.21 26.64
CA GLY A 1000 -34.13 -42.93 26.15
C GLY A 1000 -33.60 -42.57 24.77
N GLY A 1001 -34.27 -41.67 24.05
CA GLY A 1001 -33.68 -41.07 22.84
C GLY A 1001 -32.38 -40.33 23.19
N LEU A 1002 -32.45 -39.34 24.09
CA LEU A 1002 -31.27 -38.65 24.61
C LEU A 1002 -30.63 -39.41 25.78
N PHE A 1003 -31.44 -39.74 26.80
CA PHE A 1003 -30.94 -40.13 28.12
C PHE A 1003 -31.55 -41.43 28.64
N GLY A 1004 -30.71 -42.44 28.93
CA GLY A 1004 -31.18 -43.70 29.50
C GLY A 1004 -31.78 -43.52 30.90
N TYR A 1005 -30.96 -43.00 31.82
CA TYR A 1005 -31.35 -42.61 33.17
C TYR A 1005 -30.99 -41.16 33.43
N PHE A 1006 -31.93 -40.41 34.02
CA PHE A 1006 -31.72 -39.09 34.58
C PHE A 1006 -31.99 -39.14 36.09
N GLY A 1007 -31.04 -38.70 36.92
CA GLY A 1007 -31.20 -38.61 38.37
C GLY A 1007 -30.87 -37.22 38.90
N ASN A 1008 -31.65 -36.70 39.87
CA ASN A 1008 -31.22 -35.51 40.60
C ASN A 1008 -31.25 -35.66 42.13
N ASN A 1009 -30.19 -35.18 42.76
CA ASN A 1009 -30.09 -34.91 44.19
C ASN A 1009 -29.69 -33.44 44.49
N SER A 1010 -29.47 -32.57 43.51
CA SER A 1010 -28.85 -31.24 43.67
C SER A 1010 -29.62 -30.12 42.96
N GLY A 1011 -29.90 -29.01 43.65
CA GLY A 1011 -30.43 -27.77 43.04
C GLY A 1011 -31.81 -27.88 42.34
N GLU A 1012 -32.22 -26.82 41.65
CA GLU A 1012 -33.26 -26.92 40.61
C GLU A 1012 -32.63 -27.38 39.29
N VAL A 1013 -33.44 -27.99 38.42
CA VAL A 1013 -33.03 -28.46 37.09
C VAL A 1013 -33.84 -27.78 36.01
N LEU A 1014 -33.19 -27.36 34.93
CA LEU A 1014 -33.83 -26.96 33.67
C LEU A 1014 -33.40 -27.88 32.53
N ILE A 1015 -34.35 -28.54 31.87
CA ILE A 1015 -34.17 -29.22 30.58
C ILE A 1015 -34.96 -28.42 29.55
N GLU A 1016 -34.32 -27.86 28.52
CA GLU A 1016 -35.02 -26.99 27.55
C GLU A 1016 -34.58 -27.16 26.09
N LYS A 1017 -35.51 -26.93 25.15
CA LYS A 1017 -35.27 -26.93 23.69
C LYS A 1017 -34.66 -28.23 23.14
N CYS A 1018 -34.67 -29.31 23.91
CA CYS A 1018 -34.04 -30.56 23.53
C CYS A 1018 -34.94 -31.37 22.59
N SER A 1019 -34.37 -32.16 21.68
CA SER A 1019 -35.15 -32.96 20.73
C SER A 1019 -34.63 -34.38 20.55
N SER A 1020 -35.51 -35.27 20.08
CA SER A 1020 -35.14 -36.59 19.59
C SER A 1020 -35.92 -36.92 18.33
N GLU A 1021 -35.23 -37.41 17.31
CA GLU A 1021 -35.79 -37.69 15.98
C GLU A 1021 -35.40 -39.09 15.50
N ASN A 1022 -36.35 -39.83 14.92
CA ASN A 1022 -36.08 -41.11 14.26
C ASN A 1022 -35.36 -42.12 15.19
N VAL A 1023 -36.03 -42.49 16.29
CA VAL A 1023 -35.49 -43.36 17.35
C VAL A 1023 -36.16 -44.72 17.31
N ALA A 1024 -35.39 -45.81 17.37
CA ALA A 1024 -35.86 -47.19 17.37
C ALA A 1024 -35.21 -48.03 18.48
N PHE A 1025 -36.03 -48.49 19.42
CA PHE A 1025 -35.70 -49.55 20.38
C PHE A 1025 -36.07 -50.91 19.79
N THR A 1026 -35.06 -51.73 19.53
CA THR A 1026 -35.17 -53.07 18.93
C THR A 1026 -34.80 -54.15 19.96
N GLY A 1027 -35.12 -55.43 19.70
CA GLY A 1027 -34.88 -56.51 20.66
C GLY A 1027 -36.04 -56.72 21.65
N LYS A 1028 -35.94 -57.75 22.51
CA LYS A 1028 -37.14 -58.36 23.13
C LYS A 1028 -37.44 -57.90 24.57
N SER A 1029 -36.47 -57.41 25.34
CA SER A 1029 -36.62 -57.29 26.81
C SER A 1029 -36.47 -55.86 27.36
N GLY A 1030 -36.59 -54.83 26.52
CA GLY A 1030 -36.48 -53.42 26.96
C GLY A 1030 -37.76 -52.88 27.60
N TRP A 1031 -37.67 -52.36 28.83
CA TRP A 1031 -38.78 -51.71 29.55
C TRP A 1031 -38.35 -50.38 30.20
N ASN A 1032 -39.31 -49.48 30.46
CA ASN A 1032 -39.04 -48.06 30.76
C ASN A 1032 -38.36 -47.36 29.57
N ASN A 1033 -38.90 -47.56 28.35
CA ASN A 1033 -38.40 -46.88 27.16
C ASN A 1033 -39.13 -45.52 26.97
N GLY A 1034 -38.38 -44.46 26.68
CA GLY A 1034 -38.91 -43.10 26.52
C GLY A 1034 -38.37 -42.41 25.27
N GLY A 1035 -39.21 -41.65 24.57
CA GLY A 1035 -38.79 -40.87 23.40
C GLY A 1035 -37.64 -39.89 23.70
N LEU A 1036 -37.59 -39.31 24.90
CA LEU A 1036 -36.50 -38.43 25.35
C LEU A 1036 -35.69 -39.04 26.48
N ILE A 1037 -36.36 -39.53 27.53
CA ILE A 1037 -35.74 -40.04 28.78
C ILE A 1037 -36.33 -41.41 29.13
N GLY A 1038 -35.48 -42.42 29.29
CA GLY A 1038 -35.93 -43.76 29.68
C GLY A 1038 -36.46 -43.82 31.12
N LYS A 1039 -35.61 -43.48 32.09
CA LYS A 1039 -35.99 -43.39 33.50
C LYS A 1039 -35.56 -42.07 34.14
N PHE A 1040 -36.47 -41.46 34.89
CA PHE A 1040 -36.25 -40.27 35.71
C PHE A 1040 -36.29 -40.64 37.20
N TYR A 1041 -35.38 -40.09 38.00
CA TYR A 1041 -35.30 -40.29 39.45
C TYR A 1041 -35.01 -38.97 40.19
N SER A 1042 -35.62 -38.79 41.37
CA SER A 1042 -35.17 -37.76 42.32
C SER A 1042 -35.12 -38.27 43.76
N GLY A 1043 -34.04 -37.90 44.46
CA GLY A 1043 -33.74 -38.27 45.84
C GLY A 1043 -33.78 -37.11 46.84
N LYS A 1044 -34.21 -35.91 46.45
CA LYS A 1044 -34.49 -34.75 47.33
C LYS A 1044 -35.74 -33.99 46.85
N THR A 1045 -36.27 -33.11 47.70
CA THR A 1045 -37.31 -32.12 47.34
C THR A 1045 -36.67 -31.00 46.54
N VAL A 1046 -36.86 -31.03 45.22
CA VAL A 1046 -36.28 -30.11 44.23
C VAL A 1046 -37.28 -29.85 43.12
N LYS A 1047 -37.11 -28.76 42.37
CA LYS A 1047 -37.90 -28.47 41.18
C LYS A 1047 -37.13 -28.88 39.92
N VAL A 1048 -37.81 -29.55 39.00
CA VAL A 1048 -37.33 -29.89 37.67
C VAL A 1048 -38.29 -29.27 36.66
N THR A 1049 -37.77 -28.50 35.72
CA THR A 1049 -38.56 -27.89 34.64
C THR A 1049 -38.11 -28.50 33.31
N ILE A 1050 -39.03 -29.09 32.54
CA ILE A 1050 -38.77 -29.57 31.18
C ILE A 1050 -39.62 -28.74 30.21
N ARG A 1051 -39.00 -27.98 29.30
CA ARG A 1051 -39.75 -27.00 28.48
C ARG A 1051 -39.29 -26.90 27.03
N ASP A 1052 -40.23 -26.58 26.13
CA ASP A 1052 -39.95 -26.30 24.71
C ASP A 1052 -39.24 -27.45 23.95
N CYS A 1053 -39.29 -28.69 24.48
CA CYS A 1053 -38.64 -29.86 23.89
C CYS A 1053 -39.53 -30.55 22.84
N GLN A 1054 -38.89 -31.25 21.89
CA GLN A 1054 -39.54 -31.98 20.79
C GLN A 1054 -39.09 -33.45 20.76
N PRO A 1055 -39.67 -34.31 21.62
CA PRO A 1055 -39.35 -35.73 21.64
C PRO A 1055 -40.01 -36.46 20.46
N SER A 1056 -39.48 -37.63 20.05
CA SER A 1056 -40.15 -38.54 19.10
C SER A 1056 -40.56 -37.89 17.76
N LYS A 1057 -39.77 -36.95 17.25
CA LYS A 1057 -39.95 -36.38 15.91
C LYS A 1057 -39.71 -37.44 14.83
N GLY A 1058 -40.44 -37.38 13.72
CA GLY A 1058 -40.30 -38.34 12.61
C GLY A 1058 -40.90 -39.71 12.95
N TYR A 1059 -40.09 -40.69 13.38
CA TYR A 1059 -40.57 -41.94 13.97
C TYR A 1059 -40.02 -42.21 15.37
N PHE A 1060 -40.85 -42.83 16.21
CA PHE A 1060 -40.44 -43.43 17.48
C PHE A 1060 -40.93 -44.88 17.55
N ARG A 1061 -40.01 -45.84 17.52
CA ARG A 1061 -40.32 -47.27 17.47
C ARG A 1061 -39.90 -47.98 18.75
N THR A 1062 -40.81 -48.76 19.34
CA THR A 1062 -40.52 -49.68 20.44
C THR A 1062 -40.87 -51.11 20.07
N VAL A 1063 -40.16 -52.08 20.65
CA VAL A 1063 -40.52 -53.51 20.60
C VAL A 1063 -40.81 -53.98 22.02
N PHE A 1064 -41.93 -54.68 22.22
CA PHE A 1064 -42.36 -55.17 23.53
C PHE A 1064 -42.65 -56.68 23.51
N ALA A 1065 -42.15 -57.43 24.50
CA ALA A 1065 -42.47 -58.86 24.62
C ALA A 1065 -43.63 -59.11 25.58
N LYS A 1066 -44.80 -59.42 25.02
CA LYS A 1066 -46.03 -59.69 25.77
C LYS A 1066 -45.90 -60.91 26.67
N GLY A 1067 -45.87 -60.69 27.99
CA GLY A 1067 -46.04 -61.73 29.01
C GLY A 1067 -44.78 -62.53 29.39
N GLN A 1068 -43.57 -61.99 29.21
CA GLN A 1068 -42.38 -62.63 29.77
C GLN A 1068 -42.31 -62.51 31.30
N THR A 1069 -42.02 -63.62 31.98
CA THR A 1069 -41.66 -63.63 33.39
C THR A 1069 -40.16 -63.30 33.52
N ILE A 1070 -39.85 -62.03 33.80
CA ILE A 1070 -38.47 -61.56 33.98
C ILE A 1070 -37.77 -62.39 35.09
N GLY A 1071 -36.59 -62.92 34.77
CA GLY A 1071 -36.01 -64.10 35.42
C GLY A 1071 -35.89 -64.03 36.95
N GLY A 1072 -36.79 -64.75 37.65
CA GLY A 1072 -36.70 -65.00 39.09
C GLY A 1072 -37.13 -63.86 40.01
N ILE A 1073 -37.47 -62.68 39.47
CA ILE A 1073 -37.99 -61.56 40.27
C ILE A 1073 -39.46 -61.85 40.61
N THR A 1074 -39.83 -61.78 41.89
CA THR A 1074 -41.21 -62.01 42.32
C THR A 1074 -42.14 -60.90 41.82
N PRO A 1075 -43.46 -61.16 41.60
CA PRO A 1075 -44.38 -60.21 40.94
C PRO A 1075 -44.64 -58.87 41.64
N TYR A 1076 -43.94 -58.58 42.74
CA TYR A 1076 -44.18 -57.44 43.64
C TYR A 1076 -43.92 -56.06 43.02
N TYR A 1077 -43.25 -56.01 41.87
CA TYR A 1077 -42.95 -54.77 41.11
C TYR A 1077 -43.63 -54.68 39.74
N ALA A 1078 -44.33 -55.72 39.28
CA ALA A 1078 -45.00 -55.71 37.97
C ALA A 1078 -46.23 -56.65 37.91
N PRO A 1079 -47.37 -56.27 38.49
CA PRO A 1079 -48.67 -56.83 38.11
C PRO A 1079 -49.07 -56.43 36.67
N ASP A 1080 -48.80 -55.17 36.30
CA ASP A 1080 -49.23 -54.52 35.06
C ASP A 1080 -48.00 -54.15 34.19
N GLY A 1081 -47.26 -55.15 33.71
CA GLY A 1081 -45.94 -54.96 33.07
C GLY A 1081 -45.94 -54.32 31.67
N TYR A 1082 -46.22 -53.01 31.59
CA TYR A 1082 -46.24 -52.21 30.36
C TYR A 1082 -45.67 -50.80 30.63
N ASN A 1083 -44.45 -50.51 30.15
CA ASN A 1083 -43.65 -49.37 30.63
C ASN A 1083 -43.01 -48.50 29.51
N ASN A 1084 -43.67 -48.26 28.36
CA ASN A 1084 -43.10 -47.46 27.28
C ASN A 1084 -43.90 -46.17 27.01
N SER A 1085 -43.24 -45.12 26.52
CA SER A 1085 -43.84 -43.81 26.25
C SER A 1085 -43.09 -43.03 25.17
N TRP A 1086 -43.80 -42.19 24.41
CA TRP A 1086 -43.21 -41.28 23.42
C TRP A 1086 -42.43 -40.09 24.02
N PHE A 1087 -42.36 -39.93 25.35
CA PHE A 1087 -41.59 -38.85 25.99
C PHE A 1087 -40.74 -39.34 27.18
N ILE A 1088 -41.35 -39.74 28.30
CA ILE A 1088 -40.63 -40.26 29.47
C ILE A 1088 -41.11 -41.68 29.82
N GLY A 1089 -40.21 -42.67 29.82
CA GLY A 1089 -40.55 -44.04 30.17
C GLY A 1089 -41.07 -44.16 31.61
N ASN A 1090 -40.21 -43.94 32.60
CA ASN A 1090 -40.53 -44.11 34.02
C ASN A 1090 -40.14 -42.88 34.85
N ILE A 1091 -40.96 -42.51 35.83
CA ILE A 1091 -40.60 -41.54 36.88
C ILE A 1091 -40.61 -42.26 38.23
N THR A 1092 -39.51 -42.13 38.98
CA THR A 1092 -39.41 -42.59 40.37
C THR A 1092 -39.21 -41.41 41.32
N ASN A 1093 -40.11 -41.25 42.29
CA ASN A 1093 -40.06 -40.16 43.27
C ASN A 1093 -40.03 -40.75 44.68
N THR A 1094 -38.98 -40.46 45.46
CA THR A 1094 -38.81 -41.05 46.80
C THR A 1094 -38.91 -40.06 47.97
N LYS A 1095 -38.89 -38.74 47.70
CA LYS A 1095 -38.95 -37.69 48.75
C LYS A 1095 -39.83 -36.48 48.41
N GLY A 1096 -40.62 -36.55 47.34
CA GLY A 1096 -41.51 -35.46 46.91
C GLY A 1096 -40.73 -34.35 46.18
N PHE A 1097 -40.67 -34.42 44.85
CA PHE A 1097 -40.08 -33.37 44.00
C PHE A 1097 -41.13 -32.81 43.03
N ASP A 1098 -40.95 -31.55 42.61
CA ASP A 1098 -41.83 -30.89 41.64
C ASP A 1098 -41.31 -31.09 40.21
N LEU A 1099 -42.16 -31.60 39.33
CA LEU A 1099 -41.91 -31.72 37.90
C LEU A 1099 -42.86 -30.80 37.13
N VAL A 1100 -42.31 -29.74 36.57
CA VAL A 1100 -43.02 -28.78 35.71
C VAL A 1100 -42.66 -29.10 34.26
N ILE A 1101 -43.67 -29.24 33.41
CA ILE A 1101 -43.51 -29.60 32.00
C ILE A 1101 -44.33 -28.62 31.15
N GLU A 1102 -43.71 -27.98 30.16
CA GLU A 1102 -44.32 -26.86 29.43
C GLU A 1102 -44.00 -26.87 27.93
N ARG A 1103 -44.97 -26.54 27.08
CA ARG A 1103 -44.80 -26.28 25.64
C ARG A 1103 -44.07 -27.41 24.89
N ILE A 1104 -44.37 -28.65 25.26
CA ILE A 1104 -43.81 -29.84 24.62
C ILE A 1104 -44.67 -30.22 23.41
N ALA A 1105 -44.04 -30.47 22.27
CA ALA A 1105 -44.75 -30.84 21.05
C ALA A 1105 -45.42 -32.22 21.20
N ASP A 1106 -46.71 -32.33 20.88
CA ASP A 1106 -47.41 -33.62 20.79
C ASP A 1106 -47.00 -34.37 19.51
N ASN A 1107 -45.97 -35.20 19.66
CA ASN A 1107 -45.48 -36.11 18.64
C ASN A 1107 -45.97 -37.55 18.86
N SER A 1108 -47.05 -37.76 19.64
CA SER A 1108 -47.58 -39.10 19.97
C SER A 1108 -48.00 -39.91 18.74
N ALA A 1109 -48.37 -39.26 17.64
CA ALA A 1109 -48.72 -39.89 16.37
C ALA A 1109 -47.50 -40.55 15.66
N ASN A 1110 -46.28 -40.20 16.04
CA ASN A 1110 -45.04 -40.78 15.50
C ASN A 1110 -44.63 -42.06 16.23
N TRP A 1111 -45.30 -42.41 17.34
CA TRP A 1111 -45.01 -43.59 18.13
C TRP A 1111 -45.67 -44.84 17.53
N THR A 1112 -44.85 -45.85 17.27
CA THR A 1112 -45.26 -47.20 16.88
C THR A 1112 -44.64 -48.21 17.85
N GLU A 1113 -45.41 -49.19 18.28
CA GLU A 1113 -44.94 -50.25 19.17
C GLU A 1113 -45.25 -51.62 18.58
N THR A 1114 -44.26 -52.52 18.51
CA THR A 1114 -44.37 -53.81 17.82
C THR A 1114 -44.27 -54.98 18.81
N ASP A 1115 -45.23 -55.90 18.74
CA ASP A 1115 -45.26 -57.10 19.58
C ASP A 1115 -44.15 -58.08 19.16
N ALA A 1116 -43.17 -58.28 20.04
CA ALA A 1116 -42.02 -59.16 19.81
C ALA A 1116 -42.39 -60.65 19.60
N ALA A 1117 -43.60 -61.05 19.98
CA ALA A 1117 -44.09 -62.42 19.80
C ALA A 1117 -44.91 -62.63 18.52
N THR A 1118 -45.51 -61.57 17.96
CA THR A 1118 -46.39 -61.66 16.77
C THR A 1118 -45.91 -60.85 15.56
N GLY A 1119 -44.98 -59.91 15.74
CA GLY A 1119 -44.49 -59.01 14.70
C GLY A 1119 -45.49 -57.93 14.28
N ALA A 1120 -46.61 -57.78 15.01
CA ALA A 1120 -47.66 -56.82 14.69
C ALA A 1120 -47.44 -55.47 15.38
N GLU A 1121 -47.64 -54.38 14.64
CA GLU A 1121 -47.67 -53.02 15.17
C GLU A 1121 -49.00 -52.76 15.92
N LEU A 1122 -48.93 -52.09 17.07
CA LEU A 1122 -50.09 -51.64 17.84
C LEU A 1122 -50.66 -50.35 17.23
N THR A 1123 -51.99 -50.26 17.15
CA THR A 1123 -52.67 -49.02 16.80
C THR A 1123 -52.59 -47.99 17.94
N GLN A 1124 -52.71 -46.71 17.63
CA GLN A 1124 -52.74 -45.63 18.65
C GLN A 1124 -53.92 -45.80 19.64
N GLU A 1125 -55.02 -46.43 19.22
CA GLU A 1125 -56.14 -46.83 20.09
C GLU A 1125 -55.72 -47.95 21.07
N ALA A 1126 -54.99 -48.96 20.61
CA ALA A 1126 -54.45 -50.01 21.47
C ALA A 1126 -53.40 -49.46 22.46
N LEU A 1127 -52.49 -48.58 22.00
CA LEU A 1127 -51.55 -47.86 22.87
C LEU A 1127 -52.28 -47.08 23.97
N SER A 1128 -53.33 -46.35 23.60
CA SER A 1128 -54.15 -45.58 24.54
C SER A 1128 -54.94 -46.46 25.53
N ALA A 1129 -55.19 -47.73 25.20
CA ALA A 1129 -55.83 -48.70 26.09
C ALA A 1129 -54.84 -49.40 27.05
N PHE A 1130 -53.55 -49.53 26.67
CA PHE A 1130 -52.50 -50.07 27.54
C PHE A 1130 -51.89 -49.02 28.47
N TYR A 1131 -51.70 -47.79 28.01
CA TYR A 1131 -50.95 -46.76 28.74
C TYR A 1131 -51.86 -45.69 29.37
N LYS A 1132 -52.00 -45.73 30.71
CA LYS A 1132 -52.83 -44.78 31.49
C LYS A 1132 -52.43 -43.30 31.32
N ALA A 1133 -51.20 -43.04 30.86
CA ALA A 1133 -50.81 -41.78 30.25
C ALA A 1133 -49.76 -42.09 29.15
N PRO A 1134 -49.99 -41.74 27.86
CA PRO A 1134 -49.02 -42.00 26.80
C PRO A 1134 -47.74 -41.16 26.94
N TYR A 1135 -47.84 -40.05 27.69
CA TYR A 1135 -46.80 -39.04 27.91
C TYR A 1135 -45.72 -39.45 28.94
N ILE A 1136 -46.12 -40.20 29.97
CA ILE A 1136 -45.28 -40.74 31.03
C ILE A 1136 -45.86 -42.11 31.42
N SER A 1137 -45.15 -43.22 31.20
CA SER A 1137 -45.81 -44.54 31.34
C SER A 1137 -46.08 -44.95 32.79
N ILE A 1138 -45.13 -44.74 33.72
CA ILE A 1138 -45.25 -45.16 35.13
C ILE A 1138 -44.70 -44.12 36.12
N TYR A 1139 -45.41 -43.97 37.25
CA TYR A 1139 -45.06 -43.16 38.42
C TYR A 1139 -44.72 -44.07 39.63
N ASP A 1140 -43.49 -44.56 39.68
CA ASP A 1140 -43.01 -45.45 40.75
C ASP A 1140 -42.73 -44.66 42.06
N ASN A 1141 -43.12 -45.26 43.19
CA ASN A 1141 -42.99 -44.75 44.57
C ASN A 1141 -43.55 -43.32 44.86
N TYR A 1142 -44.16 -42.63 43.88
CA TYR A 1142 -44.63 -41.23 44.00
C TYR A 1142 -45.63 -41.00 45.15
N LYS A 1143 -46.27 -42.06 45.65
CA LYS A 1143 -47.08 -42.05 46.88
C LYS A 1143 -46.21 -42.22 48.14
N ASN A 1144 -45.53 -41.15 48.60
CA ASN A 1144 -45.07 -41.12 50.00
C ASN A 1144 -46.31 -41.00 50.92
N THR A 1145 -46.62 -42.05 51.68
CA THR A 1145 -47.89 -42.16 52.43
C THR A 1145 -47.91 -41.46 53.79
N ALA A 1146 -46.85 -40.73 54.14
CA ALA A 1146 -46.84 -39.81 55.27
C ALA A 1146 -47.71 -38.58 54.97
N VAL A 1147 -48.96 -38.60 55.44
CA VAL A 1147 -49.93 -37.50 55.25
C VAL A 1147 -49.49 -36.25 56.01
N GLY A 1148 -48.74 -35.38 55.33
CA GLY A 1148 -48.44 -34.01 55.77
C GLY A 1148 -46.97 -33.73 56.08
N THR A 1149 -46.14 -33.58 55.04
CA THR A 1149 -45.50 -32.28 54.71
C THR A 1149 -45.00 -32.23 53.26
N ASP A 1150 -44.27 -33.25 52.81
CA ASP A 1150 -43.48 -33.17 51.57
C ASP A 1150 -44.10 -33.97 50.40
N SER A 1151 -45.12 -33.40 49.74
CA SER A 1151 -45.76 -33.98 48.55
C SER A 1151 -45.53 -33.13 47.30
N GLY A 1152 -44.52 -33.52 46.51
CA GLY A 1152 -44.23 -32.92 45.20
C GLY A 1152 -45.38 -33.05 44.20
N THR A 1153 -45.32 -32.23 43.15
CA THR A 1153 -46.36 -32.10 42.12
C THR A 1153 -45.84 -32.48 40.73
N ILE A 1154 -46.75 -32.89 39.85
CA ILE A 1154 -46.49 -32.91 38.40
C ILE A 1154 -47.46 -31.95 37.76
N THR A 1155 -46.95 -31.06 36.92
CA THR A 1155 -47.72 -30.04 36.20
C THR A 1155 -47.35 -30.09 34.72
N ILE A 1156 -48.34 -30.25 33.84
CA ILE A 1156 -48.17 -30.21 32.39
C ILE A 1156 -48.97 -29.02 31.86
N ASP A 1157 -48.32 -28.04 31.24
CA ASP A 1157 -48.91 -26.80 30.71
C ASP A 1157 -49.84 -26.09 31.72
N GLY A 1158 -49.38 -25.99 32.97
CA GLY A 1158 -50.12 -25.40 34.08
C GLY A 1158 -51.20 -26.29 34.70
N VAL A 1159 -51.52 -27.44 34.10
CA VAL A 1159 -52.48 -28.41 34.63
C VAL A 1159 -51.79 -29.40 35.57
N ARG A 1160 -52.18 -29.42 36.85
CA ARG A 1160 -51.68 -30.41 37.81
C ARG A 1160 -52.15 -31.81 37.44
N VAL A 1161 -51.23 -32.67 36.99
CA VAL A 1161 -51.49 -34.08 36.74
C VAL A 1161 -51.36 -34.84 38.05
N HIS A 1162 -52.48 -35.31 38.57
CA HIS A 1162 -52.45 -36.28 39.66
C HIS A 1162 -52.03 -37.65 39.10
N PRO A 1163 -50.98 -38.30 39.66
CA PRO A 1163 -50.74 -39.71 39.37
C PRO A 1163 -51.96 -40.49 39.83
N ALA A 1164 -52.71 -41.06 38.88
CA ALA A 1164 -53.96 -41.76 39.17
C ALA A 1164 -53.71 -42.85 40.22
N ALA A 1165 -54.62 -43.00 41.17
CA ALA A 1165 -54.51 -44.09 42.12
C ALA A 1165 -54.58 -45.43 41.37
N ALA A 1166 -53.71 -46.36 41.74
CA ALA A 1166 -53.89 -47.78 41.44
C ALA A 1166 -55.08 -48.32 42.27
N GLU A 1167 -56.27 -48.16 41.70
CA GLU A 1167 -57.46 -49.01 41.82
C GLU A 1167 -57.98 -49.29 40.40
#